data_AF-A0A540VP05-F1
#
_entry.id   AF-A0A540VP05-F1
#
_cell.length_a   1.000
_cell.length_b   1.000
_cell.length_c   1.000
_cell.angle_alpha   90.00
_cell.angle_beta   90.00
_cell.angle_gamma   90.00
#
_symmetry.space_group_name_H-M   'P 1'
#
loop_
_entity.id
_entity.type
_entity.pdbx_description
1 polymer ?
#
loop_
_entity_poly.entity_id
_entity_poly.type
_entity_poly.pdbx_seq_one_letter_code
_entity_poly.pdbx_strand_id
1 'polypeptide(L)'
;MCDRFGVEWEPELDAVGVSPDMHPCVDDDIGDEVNGELWRSVDSPAKQLQDYQSQKTFSLKDISTPGDVRRFADDHPGPFDEVGAPGTRIRSGILNEEPVAKYRPYQVRGHVEQHGLYKKLYRQEPVLFSGINEGNNIFTSGDVKFVCPDVPRSQQRQAEHFTDFCNQWFRQQWRGPHYYQRHVGQAKIYGFYLFEVVWEIDGRGYIKPSKFAPREVSQVDRWIFGPRGDELVGVTCRIPSVSSGRAANYGAGAIPHSTSSSRYLTYTLTASGPSLTDHRVHVANIHATAANIEGISLIRPVIHWVKFKQLLSQIAAVTAQKYGAPMAVIKNDPKALEILGMTADQNDGATIFRQVSGQQANEAPTFQLEPGWDIEIMAPTGTMPSLEGLIDYCDQMIAKPTHSEGGLLGSNTVGSYALSQTMDNSLLRAQPGFAAEALQSLDWIVRDIAKWHGVTLDYYPRAVWEMDGFSDNSRWIEDATSAMGGMPMNDWPPEMQKEALKKLNLPASTFDDYQAPEASQSTQGAQFSDAKTFAPEKYSDLDFSAPSGARDAAERGLDYRREYGRGGTDTGIARARDIARGADLSPDTVRRMAAFFARHEKNRVPPTEKTEPDGGPTNGWIAWQLWGGDAGRTWSESMVERMSARDGKSMSCGCSPGDHGGFDMPSLGATLARFRGVRRDDNIIELRDTLTAANGNGLDAEAARRQMDQAEKRIGDAMRKVAQDHRRAYRELVRDGSMTPRQADQAMREEFLPRYEDAAREGLRDVGDKAKRQFLRDLGFTVARDARMPMTDAMEAALEASAYDVAAEFYGRQEGVMRRSVTEDSAAGDETGVPILEASTAALAARGLVGRAYNAGRDDMIETVQEAVPEAPQIIAKRSSMLDDRVCEPCRKRDFEEGSSPAVHVVGSQAYYDDMPPRHCLGKNRCRCVYIFEIPAEYEGSINDIARDQGFGLPPGGIT
;
A
#
# COMPACT_ATOMS: atom_id res chain seq x y z
N MET A 1 34.58 -0.08 30.25
CA MET A 1 33.55 0.99 30.21
C MET A 1 32.78 1.15 31.52
N CYS A 2 33.01 0.31 32.55
CA CYS A 2 32.33 0.41 33.85
C CYS A 2 33.05 1.29 34.89
N ASP A 3 34.32 1.64 34.70
CA ASP A 3 35.06 2.49 35.66
C ASP A 3 34.71 4.00 35.59
N ARG A 4 33.85 4.42 34.65
CA ARG A 4 33.54 5.85 34.44
C ARG A 4 32.35 6.36 35.26
N PHE A 5 31.60 5.48 35.95
CA PHE A 5 30.32 5.87 36.56
C PHE A 5 30.16 5.57 38.05
N GLY A 6 31.16 5.02 38.75
CA GLY A 6 31.24 5.08 40.22
C GLY A 6 29.96 4.69 40.99
N VAL A 7 29.32 3.58 40.62
CA VAL A 7 28.21 3.00 41.39
C VAL A 7 28.64 1.62 41.88
N GLU A 8 28.77 1.48 43.21
CA GLU A 8 28.98 0.20 43.88
C GLU A 8 27.65 -0.58 43.91
N TRP A 9 27.73 -1.89 43.69
CA TRP A 9 26.60 -2.82 43.74
C TRP A 9 26.87 -3.81 44.88
N GLU A 10 26.05 -3.80 45.93
CA GLU A 10 26.05 -4.84 46.97
C GLU A 10 24.97 -5.90 46.65
N PRO A 11 25.25 -7.20 46.82
CA PRO A 11 24.27 -8.27 46.62
C PRO A 11 23.72 -8.77 47.97
N GLU A 12 22.40 -8.90 48.10
CA GLU A 12 21.82 -9.80 49.10
C GLU A 12 20.85 -10.79 48.44
N LEU A 13 21.26 -12.06 48.53
CA LEU A 13 20.46 -13.27 48.40
C LEU A 13 20.41 -13.87 49.82
N ASP A 14 19.21 -14.25 50.28
CA ASP A 14 18.94 -15.45 51.10
C ASP A 14 17.41 -15.56 51.27
N ALA A 15 16.77 -16.59 50.69
CA ALA A 15 16.52 -17.91 51.26
C ALA A 15 15.33 -17.95 52.23
N VAL A 16 14.22 -18.60 51.83
CA VAL A 16 13.34 -19.31 52.77
C VAL A 16 12.91 -20.63 52.13
N GLY A 17 13.20 -21.70 52.87
CA GLY A 17 13.01 -23.09 52.48
C GLY A 17 11.62 -23.66 52.73
N VAL A 18 11.54 -24.90 52.30
CA VAL A 18 10.43 -25.85 52.20
C VAL A 18 9.95 -26.36 53.57
N SER A 19 8.66 -26.62 53.73
CA SER A 19 8.14 -27.88 54.31
C SER A 19 6.64 -28.09 54.04
N PRO A 20 6.18 -29.35 53.79
CA PRO A 20 4.83 -29.70 53.36
C PRO A 20 3.95 -30.23 54.49
N ASP A 21 2.62 -30.32 54.28
CA ASP A 21 1.81 -31.38 54.89
C ASP A 21 0.50 -31.63 54.13
N MET A 22 0.19 -32.94 54.03
CA MET A 22 -0.96 -33.56 53.37
C MET A 22 -2.20 -33.59 54.28
N HIS A 23 -3.42 -33.43 53.74
CA HIS A 23 -4.35 -34.53 53.42
C HIS A 23 -5.77 -34.02 53.05
N PRO A 24 -6.58 -34.84 52.34
CA PRO A 24 -7.78 -34.42 51.62
C PRO A 24 -9.10 -34.95 52.24
N CYS A 25 -10.20 -34.72 51.50
CA CYS A 25 -11.52 -35.37 51.57
C CYS A 25 -12.50 -34.80 52.62
N VAL A 26 -13.84 -34.78 52.49
CA VAL A 26 -14.86 -35.19 51.51
C VAL A 26 -16.22 -34.84 52.21
N ASP A 27 -17.29 -34.68 51.42
CA ASP A 27 -18.73 -34.77 51.74
C ASP A 27 -19.53 -33.65 52.48
N ASP A 28 -20.57 -33.24 51.74
CA ASP A 28 -22.02 -33.24 52.03
C ASP A 28 -22.73 -32.18 52.90
N ASP A 29 -23.69 -31.56 52.20
CA ASP A 29 -25.10 -31.31 52.57
C ASP A 29 -25.52 -30.18 53.52
N ILE A 30 -26.78 -29.76 53.25
CA ILE A 30 -27.67 -28.79 53.90
C ILE A 30 -27.64 -27.41 53.21
N GLY A 31 -28.69 -26.91 52.56
CA GLY A 31 -30.12 -27.17 52.71
C GLY A 31 -30.83 -25.91 53.22
N ASP A 32 -31.65 -25.34 52.34
CA ASP A 32 -32.87 -24.55 52.57
C ASP A 32 -32.86 -23.12 53.16
N GLU A 33 -33.52 -22.26 52.36
CA GLU A 33 -34.51 -21.22 52.70
C GLU A 33 -34.23 -20.16 53.77
N VAL A 34 -34.13 -18.89 53.33
CA VAL A 34 -34.92 -17.79 53.92
C VAL A 34 -35.35 -16.79 52.84
N ASN A 35 -36.65 -16.77 52.57
CA ASN A 35 -37.39 -15.64 51.98
C ASN A 35 -37.53 -14.52 53.03
N GLY A 36 -37.43 -13.24 52.62
CA GLY A 36 -37.87 -12.14 53.49
C GLY A 36 -37.40 -10.74 53.11
N GLU A 37 -38.14 -10.11 52.20
CA GLU A 37 -38.52 -8.68 52.16
C GLU A 37 -37.50 -7.60 52.63
N LEU A 38 -37.12 -6.69 51.71
CA LEU A 38 -37.37 -5.25 51.92
C LEU A 38 -37.35 -4.48 50.58
N TRP A 39 -38.51 -3.93 50.21
CA TRP A 39 -38.70 -2.94 49.15
C TRP A 39 -38.52 -1.51 49.69
N ARG A 40 -38.28 -0.56 48.76
CA ARG A 40 -38.28 0.93 48.83
C ARG A 40 -36.86 1.52 48.85
N SER A 41 -36.48 2.51 48.04
CA SER A 41 -37.16 3.41 47.11
C SER A 41 -36.16 4.02 46.11
N VAL A 42 -36.70 4.48 45.00
CA VAL A 42 -36.06 5.18 43.87
C VAL A 42 -35.45 6.52 44.30
N ASP A 43 -34.30 6.91 43.73
CA ASP A 43 -34.06 8.29 43.30
C ASP A 43 -32.99 8.39 42.18
N SER A 44 -33.23 9.32 41.27
CA SER A 44 -32.66 9.43 39.91
C SER A 44 -31.28 10.11 39.82
N PRO A 45 -30.49 9.88 38.74
CA PRO A 45 -29.17 10.48 38.55
C PRO A 45 -29.27 11.85 37.85
N ALA A 46 -29.70 12.89 38.58
CA ALA A 46 -29.78 14.26 38.07
C ALA A 46 -28.90 15.28 38.80
N LYS A 47 -27.93 14.84 39.64
CA LYS A 47 -27.16 15.75 40.51
C LYS A 47 -25.63 15.74 40.32
N GLN A 48 -25.09 15.01 39.35
CA GLN A 48 -23.63 14.95 39.11
C GLN A 48 -23.13 15.79 37.92
N LEU A 49 -24.00 16.59 37.29
CA LEU A 49 -23.65 17.37 36.09
C LEU A 49 -23.44 18.87 36.31
N GLN A 50 -23.51 19.37 37.56
CA GLN A 50 -23.36 20.80 37.86
C GLN A 50 -21.98 21.22 38.42
N ASP A 51 -21.11 20.28 38.78
CA ASP A 51 -19.79 20.61 39.37
C ASP A 51 -18.64 20.68 38.35
N TYR A 52 -18.91 20.52 37.04
CA TYR A 52 -17.87 20.47 36.00
C TYR A 52 -17.66 21.80 35.24
N GLN A 53 -18.33 22.90 35.62
CA GLN A 53 -18.32 24.16 34.85
C GLN A 53 -17.65 25.37 35.54
N SER A 54 -16.69 25.17 36.44
CA SER A 54 -15.90 26.32 36.93
C SER A 54 -14.46 25.97 37.28
N GLN A 55 -13.53 26.24 36.37
CA GLN A 55 -12.11 26.54 36.64
C GLN A 55 -11.51 27.23 35.40
N LYS A 56 -11.62 28.56 35.34
CA LYS A 56 -10.59 29.59 35.61
C LYS A 56 -9.37 29.54 34.67
N THR A 57 -9.27 30.62 33.89
CA THR A 57 -8.13 31.08 33.09
C THR A 57 -6.86 31.24 33.93
N PHE A 58 -5.73 30.74 33.45
CA PHE A 58 -4.41 30.95 34.08
C PHE A 58 -3.62 32.05 33.37
N SER A 59 -3.03 32.95 34.15
CA SER A 59 -2.18 34.07 33.72
C SER A 59 -0.71 33.77 34.01
N LEU A 60 0.17 34.21 33.11
CA LEU A 60 1.62 33.94 33.03
C LEU A 60 2.50 34.67 34.07
N LYS A 61 1.97 35.06 35.25
CA LYS A 61 2.70 35.91 36.21
C LYS A 61 3.20 35.25 37.51
N ASP A 62 2.92 33.98 37.76
CA ASP A 62 3.21 33.37 39.08
C ASP A 62 4.28 32.26 39.03
N ILE A 63 5.49 32.56 38.54
CA ILE A 63 6.67 31.70 38.75
C ILE A 63 7.85 32.60 39.13
N SER A 64 8.22 32.63 40.41
CA SER A 64 9.34 33.50 40.84
C SER A 64 10.24 32.99 41.97
N THR A 65 10.19 31.72 42.42
CA THR A 65 11.29 31.19 43.26
C THR A 65 11.58 29.68 43.11
N PRO A 66 12.82 29.21 43.37
CA PRO A 66 13.22 27.80 43.25
C PRO A 66 12.58 26.82 44.28
N GLY A 67 11.56 27.24 45.02
CA GLY A 67 10.83 26.40 45.98
C GLY A 67 9.60 25.67 45.41
N ASP A 68 9.12 26.06 44.23
CA ASP A 68 7.86 25.56 43.65
C ASP A 68 8.00 24.25 42.85
N VAL A 69 9.21 23.71 42.73
CA VAL A 69 9.47 22.42 42.06
C VAL A 69 9.12 21.21 42.96
N ARG A 70 8.89 21.43 44.26
CA ARG A 70 8.55 20.34 45.21
C ARG A 70 7.06 20.10 45.45
N ARG A 71 6.15 20.90 44.90
CA ARG A 71 4.69 20.65 45.02
C ARG A 71 4.06 19.92 43.83
N PHE A 72 4.82 19.62 42.79
CA PHE A 72 4.38 18.77 41.67
C PHE A 72 4.59 17.26 41.90
N ALA A 73 5.17 16.87 43.04
CA ALA A 73 5.53 15.47 43.33
C ALA A 73 4.54 14.74 44.26
N ASP A 74 3.66 15.43 44.98
CA ASP A 74 2.88 14.82 46.08
C ASP A 74 1.40 14.54 45.74
N ASP A 75 0.89 14.92 44.55
CA ASP A 75 -0.48 14.60 44.08
C ASP A 75 -0.50 13.60 42.90
N HIS A 76 0.59 12.86 42.69
CA HIS A 76 0.66 11.79 41.71
C HIS A 76 0.96 10.47 42.43
N PRO A 77 0.13 9.42 42.28
CA PRO A 77 0.52 8.09 42.74
C PRO A 77 1.86 7.74 42.06
N GLY A 78 2.80 7.28 42.88
CA GLY A 78 4.23 7.24 42.56
C GLY A 78 4.57 6.42 41.30
N PRO A 79 5.77 6.65 40.72
CA PRO A 79 6.29 5.79 39.68
C PRO A 79 6.60 4.43 40.32
N PHE A 80 6.24 3.34 39.64
CA PHE A 80 6.48 1.94 40.02
C PHE A 80 5.42 1.23 40.88
N ASP A 81 4.13 1.54 40.70
CA ASP A 81 3.12 0.49 40.81
C ASP A 81 3.15 -0.34 39.52
N GLU A 82 3.52 -1.61 39.64
CA GLU A 82 3.76 -2.55 38.55
C GLU A 82 2.59 -2.59 37.54
N VAL A 83 2.90 -2.20 36.31
CA VAL A 83 2.01 -2.38 35.16
C VAL A 83 1.91 -3.87 34.87
N GLY A 84 0.76 -4.49 35.18
CA GLY A 84 0.46 -5.88 34.81
C GLY A 84 0.57 -6.92 35.93
N ALA A 85 0.26 -6.57 37.19
CA ALA A 85 0.10 -7.58 38.22
C ALA A 85 -1.09 -8.54 37.90
N PRO A 86 -0.96 -9.85 38.18
CA PRO A 86 -2.07 -10.80 38.03
C PRO A 86 -3.20 -10.43 39.00
N GLY A 87 -4.31 -9.92 38.47
CA GLY A 87 -5.44 -9.47 39.31
C GLY A 87 -6.47 -8.56 38.66
N THR A 88 -6.45 -8.38 37.34
CA THR A 88 -7.36 -7.47 36.63
C THR A 88 -8.82 -7.79 36.89
N ARG A 89 -9.48 -6.92 37.68
CA ARG A 89 -10.93 -7.04 37.92
C ARG A 89 -11.69 -6.61 36.68
N ILE A 90 -12.23 -7.60 35.98
CA ILE A 90 -13.21 -7.43 34.92
C ILE A 90 -14.51 -6.98 35.57
N ARG A 91 -14.91 -5.72 35.38
CA ARG A 91 -16.23 -5.24 35.82
C ARG A 91 -17.13 -5.11 34.60
N SER A 92 -18.12 -5.99 34.47
CA SER A 92 -19.08 -6.00 33.35
C SER A 92 -18.46 -6.19 31.96
N GLY A 93 -17.40 -7.01 31.84
CA GLY A 93 -16.72 -7.30 30.57
C GLY A 93 -15.78 -6.20 30.08
N ILE A 94 -15.44 -5.23 30.92
CA ILE A 94 -14.48 -4.16 30.61
C ILE A 94 -13.20 -4.41 31.42
N LEU A 95 -12.07 -4.57 30.73
CA LEU A 95 -10.72 -4.54 31.31
C LEU A 95 -10.48 -3.13 31.88
N ASN A 96 -10.48 -3.01 33.21
CA ASN A 96 -10.41 -1.75 33.94
C ASN A 96 -8.98 -1.49 34.44
N GLU A 97 -8.00 -1.39 33.52
CA GLU A 97 -6.58 -1.37 33.90
C GLU A 97 -5.68 -0.47 33.06
N GLU A 98 -6.20 0.62 32.51
CA GLU A 98 -5.30 1.73 32.19
C GLU A 98 -5.15 2.60 33.45
N PRO A 99 -4.03 2.51 34.20
CA PRO A 99 -3.79 3.36 35.39
C PRO A 99 -3.81 4.85 35.03
N VAL A 100 -3.60 5.17 33.75
CA VAL A 100 -3.88 6.48 33.19
C VAL A 100 -5.31 6.47 32.64
N ALA A 101 -6.29 6.86 33.46
CA ALA A 101 -7.72 6.95 33.09
C ALA A 101 -8.03 7.73 31.79
N LYS A 102 -7.03 8.45 31.26
CA LYS A 102 -7.05 9.22 30.00
C LYS A 102 -7.03 8.36 28.73
N TYR A 103 -6.64 7.10 28.80
CA TYR A 103 -6.60 6.18 27.67
C TYR A 103 -7.51 4.99 27.97
N ARG A 104 -8.74 5.04 27.49
CA ARG A 104 -9.61 3.88 27.50
C ARG A 104 -9.23 2.97 26.32
N PRO A 105 -9.40 1.64 26.40
CA PRO A 105 -9.01 0.73 25.33
C PRO A 105 -9.49 1.14 23.93
N TYR A 106 -10.70 1.71 23.83
CA TYR A 106 -11.26 2.24 22.59
C TYR A 106 -10.57 3.50 22.03
N GLN A 107 -9.96 4.34 22.86
CA GLN A 107 -9.20 5.50 22.38
C GLN A 107 -7.90 5.05 21.71
N VAL A 108 -7.33 3.96 22.21
CA VAL A 108 -6.06 3.43 21.75
C VAL A 108 -6.23 2.55 20.50
N ARG A 109 -7.17 1.58 20.53
CA ARG A 109 -7.46 0.71 19.38
C ARG A 109 -8.30 1.39 18.30
N GLY A 110 -9.16 2.32 18.71
CA GLY A 110 -10.15 2.97 17.86
C GLY A 110 -11.56 2.42 18.09
N HIS A 111 -12.51 3.04 17.40
CA HIS A 111 -13.88 2.56 17.30
C HIS A 111 -14.22 2.35 15.82
N VAL A 112 -15.36 1.76 15.54
CA VAL A 112 -15.88 1.61 14.19
C VAL A 112 -15.82 2.97 13.47
N GLU A 113 -15.22 3.00 12.28
CA GLU A 113 -14.95 4.20 11.44
C GLU A 113 -13.86 5.16 11.94
N GLN A 114 -13.35 5.02 13.17
CA GLN A 114 -12.33 5.93 13.71
C GLN A 114 -11.08 5.19 14.18
N HIS A 115 -9.95 5.52 13.54
CA HIS A 115 -8.65 5.01 13.96
C HIS A 115 -8.29 5.49 15.38
N GLY A 116 -7.89 4.55 16.23
CA GLY A 116 -7.33 4.85 17.55
C GLY A 116 -5.92 5.40 17.48
N LEU A 117 -5.38 5.74 18.64
CA LEU A 117 -4.03 6.29 18.78
C LEU A 117 -2.96 5.41 18.12
N TYR A 118 -2.98 4.09 18.32
CA TYR A 118 -1.97 3.20 17.74
C TYR A 118 -1.94 3.23 16.22
N LYS A 119 -3.13 3.16 15.59
CA LYS A 119 -3.20 3.21 14.13
C LYS A 119 -2.85 4.58 13.57
N LYS A 120 -3.13 5.66 14.30
CA LYS A 120 -2.69 7.01 13.95
C LYS A 120 -1.17 7.14 13.99
N LEU A 121 -0.54 6.73 15.10
CA LEU A 121 0.92 6.77 15.24
C LEU A 121 1.61 5.91 14.19
N TYR A 122 1.14 4.66 13.98
CA TYR A 122 1.66 3.79 12.93
C TYR A 122 1.60 4.41 11.53
N ARG A 123 0.60 5.25 11.22
CA ARG A 123 0.49 5.91 9.91
C ARG A 123 1.27 7.22 9.83
N GLN A 124 1.47 7.90 10.95
CA GLN A 124 2.11 9.21 11.01
C GLN A 124 3.61 9.12 11.17
N GLU A 125 4.12 8.10 11.87
CA GLU A 125 5.54 7.93 12.16
C GLU A 125 6.19 6.95 11.17
N PRO A 126 7.04 7.42 10.23
CA PRO A 126 7.63 6.58 9.20
C PRO A 126 8.53 5.46 9.75
N VAL A 127 9.28 5.73 10.82
CA VAL A 127 10.17 4.73 11.44
C VAL A 127 9.37 3.53 11.95
N LEU A 128 8.26 3.82 12.64
CA LEU A 128 7.36 2.82 13.17
C LEU A 128 6.62 2.07 12.05
N PHE A 129 6.19 2.77 11.02
CA PHE A 129 5.53 2.18 9.85
C PHE A 129 6.45 1.15 9.16
N SER A 130 7.68 1.55 8.87
CA SER A 130 8.67 0.73 8.19
C SER A 130 9.04 -0.49 9.03
N GLY A 131 9.36 -0.31 10.32
CA GLY A 131 9.74 -1.41 11.20
C GLY A 131 8.65 -2.47 11.37
N ILE A 132 7.40 -2.05 11.55
CA ILE A 132 6.27 -3.00 11.64
C ILE A 132 6.05 -3.73 10.32
N ASN A 133 6.14 -3.03 9.18
CA ASN A 133 5.93 -3.66 7.87
C ASN A 133 7.04 -4.63 7.51
N GLU A 134 8.29 -4.28 7.78
CA GLU A 134 9.44 -5.14 7.54
C GLU A 134 9.34 -6.43 8.36
N GLY A 135 9.08 -6.29 9.66
CA GLY A 135 8.86 -7.45 10.52
C GLY A 135 7.63 -8.28 10.11
N ASN A 136 6.60 -7.66 9.53
CA ASN A 136 5.45 -8.40 9.01
C ASN A 136 5.77 -9.13 7.71
N ASN A 137 6.55 -8.52 6.81
CA ASN A 137 6.98 -9.17 5.58
C ASN A 137 7.79 -10.43 5.88
N ILE A 138 8.74 -10.33 6.82
CA ILE A 138 9.54 -11.47 7.26
C ILE A 138 8.66 -12.55 7.89
N PHE A 139 7.75 -12.17 8.81
CA PHE A 139 6.82 -13.13 9.40
C PHE A 139 5.96 -13.86 8.35
N THR A 140 5.49 -13.15 7.32
CA THR A 140 4.70 -13.75 6.24
C THR A 140 5.51 -14.59 5.26
N SER A 141 6.82 -14.39 5.16
CA SER A 141 7.69 -15.18 4.28
C SER A 141 8.10 -16.52 4.89
N GLY A 142 8.09 -16.65 6.22
CA GLY A 142 8.32 -17.95 6.86
C GLY A 142 7.11 -18.88 6.72
N ASP A 143 7.38 -20.18 6.70
CA ASP A 143 6.37 -21.24 6.67
C ASP A 143 5.86 -21.53 8.07
N VAL A 144 4.57 -21.83 8.19
CA VAL A 144 3.94 -22.23 9.45
C VAL A 144 3.47 -23.66 9.31
N LYS A 145 4.04 -24.54 10.14
CA LYS A 145 3.71 -25.96 10.18
C LYS A 145 3.53 -26.46 11.59
N PHE A 146 2.71 -27.48 11.75
CA PHE A 146 2.57 -28.21 13.00
C PHE A 146 3.65 -29.28 13.08
N VAL A 147 4.39 -29.27 14.19
CA VAL A 147 5.44 -30.25 14.47
C VAL A 147 4.89 -31.35 15.37
N CYS A 148 5.15 -32.60 14.99
CA CYS A 148 4.76 -33.77 15.76
C CYS A 148 5.51 -33.75 17.11
N PRO A 149 4.80 -33.86 18.24
CA PRO A 149 5.43 -33.89 19.54
C PRO A 149 6.17 -35.21 19.78
N ASP A 150 7.18 -35.18 20.66
CA ASP A 150 7.85 -36.39 21.12
C ASP A 150 6.94 -37.13 22.12
N VAL A 151 6.31 -38.20 21.67
CA VAL A 151 5.33 -39.00 22.43
C VAL A 151 5.80 -40.46 22.51
N PRO A 152 5.31 -41.25 23.48
CA PRO A 152 5.64 -42.68 23.55
C PRO A 152 5.34 -43.40 22.24
N ARG A 153 6.13 -44.43 21.90
CA ARG A 153 5.98 -45.23 20.66
C ARG A 153 4.57 -45.77 20.43
N SER A 154 3.80 -45.98 21.51
CA SER A 154 2.38 -46.40 21.44
C SER A 154 1.47 -45.34 20.83
N GLN A 155 1.78 -44.05 21.01
CA GLN A 155 1.01 -42.91 20.49
C GLN A 155 1.63 -42.30 19.22
N GLN A 156 2.89 -42.58 18.90
CA GLN A 156 3.63 -41.98 17.79
C GLN A 156 2.85 -41.96 16.47
N ARG A 157 2.27 -43.10 16.07
CA ARG A 157 1.51 -43.21 14.81
C ARG A 157 0.27 -42.32 14.80
N GLN A 158 -0.39 -42.18 15.94
CA GLN A 158 -1.56 -41.32 16.08
C GLN A 158 -1.16 -39.84 16.08
N ALA A 159 -0.05 -39.49 16.74
CA ALA A 159 0.51 -38.15 16.75
C ALA A 159 0.94 -37.71 15.34
N GLU A 160 1.63 -38.57 14.58
CA GLU A 160 2.02 -38.32 13.20
C GLU A 160 0.79 -38.09 12.31
N HIS A 161 -0.19 -39.00 12.35
CA HIS A 161 -1.41 -38.86 11.56
C HIS A 161 -2.19 -37.59 11.92
N PHE A 162 -2.28 -37.26 13.20
CA PHE A 162 -2.97 -36.05 13.64
C PHE A 162 -2.20 -34.76 13.27
N THR A 163 -0.87 -34.80 13.31
CA THR A 163 0.00 -33.70 12.85
C THR A 163 -0.16 -33.48 11.34
N ASP A 164 -0.19 -34.55 10.55
CA ASP A 164 -0.43 -34.48 9.10
C ASP A 164 -1.81 -33.91 8.78
N PHE A 165 -2.84 -34.34 9.52
CA PHE A 165 -4.17 -33.74 9.45
C PHE A 165 -4.11 -32.23 9.74
N CYS A 166 -3.37 -31.82 10.77
CA CYS A 166 -3.20 -30.41 11.13
C CYS A 166 -2.55 -29.57 10.03
N ASN A 167 -1.44 -30.06 9.48
CA ASN A 167 -0.76 -29.43 8.37
C ASN A 167 -1.62 -29.37 7.11
N GLN A 168 -2.40 -30.42 6.83
CA GLN A 168 -3.28 -30.47 5.68
C GLN A 168 -4.40 -29.44 5.77
N TRP A 169 -5.14 -29.36 6.88
CA TRP A 169 -6.25 -28.41 6.98
C TRP A 169 -5.76 -26.95 7.02
N PHE A 170 -4.60 -26.69 7.63
CA PHE A 170 -4.05 -25.34 7.69
C PHE A 170 -3.59 -24.84 6.32
N ARG A 171 -3.00 -25.72 5.50
CA ARG A 171 -2.68 -25.40 4.09
C ARG A 171 -3.91 -25.17 3.23
N GLN A 172 -5.02 -25.87 3.54
CA GLN A 172 -6.30 -25.77 2.83
C GLN A 172 -7.19 -24.59 3.28
N GLN A 173 -6.72 -23.72 4.18
CA GLN A 173 -7.50 -22.56 4.61
C GLN A 173 -7.91 -21.68 3.44
N TRP A 174 -9.08 -21.04 3.55
CA TRP A 174 -9.51 -20.03 2.60
C TRP A 174 -8.45 -18.92 2.45
N ARG A 175 -7.90 -18.77 1.22
CA ARG A 175 -6.79 -17.88 0.84
C ARG A 175 -5.40 -18.25 1.41
N GLY A 176 -5.27 -19.43 1.99
CA GLY A 176 -4.01 -20.03 2.43
C GLY A 176 -3.41 -19.46 3.73
N PRO A 177 -2.34 -20.09 4.27
CA PRO A 177 -1.66 -19.68 5.51
C PRO A 177 -1.17 -18.24 5.52
N HIS A 178 -0.65 -17.74 4.39
CA HIS A 178 -0.15 -16.37 4.29
C HIS A 178 -1.22 -15.31 4.57
N TYR A 179 -2.49 -15.62 4.26
CA TYR A 179 -3.59 -14.72 4.58
C TYR A 179 -3.78 -14.58 6.09
N TYR A 180 -3.69 -15.71 6.82
CA TYR A 180 -3.72 -15.71 8.28
C TYR A 180 -2.52 -14.95 8.87
N GLN A 181 -1.29 -15.28 8.45
CA GLN A 181 -0.06 -14.63 8.94
C GLN A 181 -0.07 -13.12 8.74
N ARG A 182 -0.54 -12.64 7.57
CA ARG A 182 -0.61 -11.20 7.27
C ARG A 182 -1.48 -10.43 8.27
N HIS A 183 -2.59 -11.04 8.69
CA HIS A 183 -3.51 -10.44 9.65
C HIS A 183 -2.99 -10.56 11.09
N VAL A 184 -2.42 -11.72 11.45
CA VAL A 184 -1.71 -11.88 12.72
C VAL A 184 -0.58 -10.86 12.89
N GLY A 185 0.11 -10.49 11.81
CA GLY A 185 1.12 -9.42 11.83
C GLY A 185 0.59 -8.05 12.30
N GLN A 186 -0.72 -7.80 12.21
CA GLN A 186 -1.32 -6.59 12.78
C GLN A 186 -1.35 -6.60 14.32
N ALA A 187 -1.14 -7.75 14.98
CA ALA A 187 -0.96 -7.82 16.43
C ALA A 187 0.24 -6.98 16.89
N LYS A 188 1.26 -6.75 16.04
CA LYS A 188 2.35 -5.79 16.33
C LYS A 188 1.85 -4.37 16.60
N ILE A 189 0.73 -3.97 15.97
CA ILE A 189 0.13 -2.63 16.12
C ILE A 189 -0.77 -2.56 17.36
N TYR A 190 -1.54 -3.60 17.67
CA TYR A 190 -2.59 -3.53 18.69
C TYR A 190 -2.37 -4.41 19.93
N GLY A 191 -1.40 -5.33 19.88
CA GLY A 191 -1.20 -6.40 20.86
C GLY A 191 -1.91 -7.71 20.48
N PHE A 192 -2.98 -7.62 19.69
CA PHE A 192 -3.74 -8.78 19.24
C PHE A 192 -4.40 -8.57 17.88
N TYR A 193 -4.91 -9.67 17.33
CA TYR A 193 -5.80 -9.69 16.19
C TYR A 193 -6.90 -10.74 16.36
N LEU A 194 -8.13 -10.38 16.01
CA LEU A 194 -9.31 -11.23 16.18
C LEU A 194 -9.69 -11.92 14.87
N PHE A 195 -9.96 -13.21 14.93
CA PHE A 195 -10.54 -13.99 13.86
C PHE A 195 -11.85 -14.62 14.32
N GLU A 196 -12.86 -14.61 13.44
CA GLU A 196 -13.96 -15.54 13.52
C GLU A 196 -13.54 -16.86 12.87
N VAL A 197 -13.66 -17.96 13.61
CA VAL A 197 -13.41 -19.31 13.09
C VAL A 197 -14.68 -19.83 12.43
N VAL A 198 -14.59 -20.11 11.13
CA VAL A 198 -15.65 -20.81 10.40
C VAL A 198 -15.26 -22.27 10.30
N TRP A 199 -16.11 -23.13 10.83
CA TRP A 199 -15.91 -24.57 10.85
C TRP A 199 -16.54 -25.24 9.62
N GLU A 200 -15.93 -26.33 9.17
CA GLU A 200 -16.43 -27.20 8.11
C GLU A 200 -16.29 -28.66 8.55
N ILE A 201 -17.24 -29.49 8.14
CA ILE A 201 -17.18 -30.94 8.30
C ILE A 201 -16.73 -31.51 6.95
N ASP A 202 -15.60 -32.19 6.94
CA ASP A 202 -15.12 -32.82 5.71
C ASP A 202 -15.92 -34.09 5.36
N GLY A 203 -15.68 -34.66 4.16
CA GLY A 203 -16.38 -35.86 3.70
C GLY A 203 -16.12 -37.13 4.54
N ARG A 204 -15.20 -37.07 5.52
CA ARG A 204 -14.91 -38.15 6.47
C ARG A 204 -15.54 -37.91 7.84
N GLY A 205 -16.23 -36.78 8.03
CA GLY A 205 -16.83 -36.38 9.30
C GLY A 205 -15.88 -35.62 10.22
N TYR A 206 -14.67 -35.28 9.78
CA TYR A 206 -13.76 -34.48 10.60
C TYR A 206 -14.17 -33.00 10.55
N ILE A 207 -14.39 -32.42 11.73
CA ILE A 207 -14.54 -30.98 11.90
C ILE A 207 -13.17 -30.33 11.85
N LYS A 208 -13.00 -29.35 10.97
CA LYS A 208 -11.79 -28.54 10.81
C LYS A 208 -12.16 -27.07 10.57
N PRO A 209 -11.27 -26.11 10.88
CA PRO A 209 -11.45 -24.74 10.42
C PRO A 209 -11.40 -24.73 8.89
N SER A 210 -12.36 -24.09 8.24
CA SER A 210 -12.29 -23.81 6.79
C SER A 210 -11.76 -22.41 6.51
N LYS A 211 -12.01 -21.48 7.43
CA LYS A 211 -11.63 -20.08 7.30
C LYS A 211 -11.43 -19.42 8.65
N PHE A 212 -10.31 -18.72 8.77
CA PHE A 212 -10.12 -17.66 9.76
C PHE A 212 -10.55 -16.33 9.16
N ALA A 213 -11.77 -15.89 9.47
CA ALA A 213 -12.32 -14.65 8.97
C ALA A 213 -11.84 -13.48 9.84
N PRO A 214 -10.92 -12.62 9.35
CA PRO A 214 -10.37 -11.53 10.15
C PRO A 214 -11.47 -10.57 10.58
N ARG A 215 -11.32 -10.01 11.78
CA ARG A 215 -12.13 -8.91 12.32
C ARG A 215 -11.23 -7.75 12.66
N GLU A 216 -11.61 -6.56 12.20
CA GLU A 216 -10.85 -5.36 12.51
C GLU A 216 -10.88 -5.14 14.02
N VAL A 217 -9.73 -4.80 14.61
CA VAL A 217 -9.62 -4.62 16.06
C VAL A 217 -10.55 -3.51 16.57
N SER A 218 -10.84 -2.51 15.73
CA SER A 218 -11.79 -1.44 16.03
C SER A 218 -13.26 -1.88 16.06
N GLN A 219 -13.57 -3.07 15.52
CA GLN A 219 -14.91 -3.67 15.58
C GLN A 219 -15.16 -4.37 16.92
N VAL A 220 -14.11 -4.78 17.65
CA VAL A 220 -14.29 -5.33 18.99
C VAL A 220 -14.96 -4.25 19.85
N ASP A 221 -16.06 -4.60 20.50
CA ASP A 221 -16.77 -3.72 21.42
C ASP A 221 -16.44 -4.12 22.85
N ARG A 222 -16.72 -5.38 23.20
CA ARG A 222 -16.55 -5.92 24.55
C ARG A 222 -16.11 -7.38 24.54
N TRP A 223 -15.28 -7.74 25.52
CA TRP A 223 -14.95 -9.13 25.83
C TRP A 223 -15.90 -9.66 26.92
N ILE A 224 -16.45 -10.84 26.70
CA ILE A 224 -17.39 -11.49 27.61
C ILE A 224 -16.63 -12.61 28.30
N PHE A 225 -16.41 -12.46 29.59
CA PHE A 225 -15.76 -13.48 30.42
C PHE A 225 -16.79 -14.17 31.31
N GLY A 226 -16.47 -15.39 31.72
CA GLY A 226 -17.24 -16.14 32.69
C GLY A 226 -17.29 -15.45 34.06
N PRO A 227 -18.15 -15.90 34.99
CA PRO A 227 -18.33 -15.27 36.31
C PRO A 227 -17.03 -15.14 37.12
N ARG A 228 -16.07 -16.05 36.90
CA ARG A 228 -14.75 -16.07 37.56
C ARG A 228 -13.72 -15.17 36.90
N GLY A 229 -13.99 -14.69 35.68
CA GLY A 229 -13.09 -13.80 34.92
C GLY A 229 -11.86 -14.48 34.30
N ASP A 230 -11.76 -15.82 34.40
CA ASP A 230 -10.64 -16.64 33.91
C ASP A 230 -10.90 -17.28 32.54
N GLU A 231 -12.16 -17.38 32.13
CA GLU A 231 -12.57 -17.98 30.86
C GLU A 231 -13.19 -16.94 29.92
N LEU A 232 -12.72 -16.88 28.67
CA LEU A 232 -13.34 -16.09 27.61
C LEU A 232 -14.56 -16.87 27.07
N VAL A 233 -15.75 -16.31 27.28
CA VAL A 233 -17.03 -16.91 26.84
C VAL A 233 -17.45 -16.38 25.47
N GLY A 234 -17.06 -15.14 25.13
CA GLY A 234 -17.33 -14.57 23.83
C GLY A 234 -16.81 -13.16 23.63
N VAL A 235 -17.06 -12.61 22.45
CA VAL A 235 -16.72 -11.23 22.09
C VAL A 235 -17.87 -10.60 21.36
N THR A 236 -18.25 -9.40 21.78
CA THR A 236 -19.22 -8.57 21.07
C THR A 236 -18.49 -7.68 20.09
N CYS A 237 -18.93 -7.69 18.83
CA CYS A 237 -18.40 -6.88 17.75
C CYS A 237 -19.47 -5.90 17.25
N ARG A 238 -19.05 -4.68 16.88
CA ARG A 238 -19.87 -3.69 16.20
C ARG A 238 -19.40 -3.48 14.78
N ILE A 239 -20.35 -3.43 13.85
CA ILE A 239 -20.11 -3.05 12.46
C ILE A 239 -21.06 -1.91 12.09
N PRO A 240 -20.67 -1.01 11.15
CA PRO A 240 -21.58 0.01 10.65
C PRO A 240 -22.86 -0.66 10.15
N SER A 241 -24.02 -0.14 10.54
CA SER A 241 -25.29 -0.51 9.94
C SER A 241 -25.27 -0.01 8.51
N VAL A 242 -24.86 -0.85 7.57
CA VAL A 242 -24.99 -0.56 6.14
C VAL A 242 -26.48 -0.48 5.83
N SER A 243 -27.00 0.73 5.65
CA SER A 243 -28.37 1.02 5.22
C SER A 243 -28.62 0.67 3.73
N SER A 244 -27.78 -0.17 3.13
CA SER A 244 -27.81 -0.48 1.70
C SER A 244 -27.64 -1.99 1.44
N GLY A 245 -28.77 -2.70 1.33
CA GLY A 245 -29.03 -3.87 0.48
C GLY A 245 -28.08 -5.08 0.41
N ARG A 246 -26.93 -5.12 1.11
CA ARG A 246 -25.87 -6.15 0.97
C ARG A 246 -25.54 -6.91 2.24
N ALA A 247 -26.35 -6.77 3.30
CA ALA A 247 -26.14 -7.48 4.56
C ALA A 247 -26.23 -9.02 4.46
N ALA A 248 -26.61 -9.58 3.30
CA ALA A 248 -26.82 -11.02 3.10
C ALA A 248 -25.54 -11.89 3.06
N ASN A 249 -24.32 -11.33 3.01
CA ASN A 249 -23.08 -12.11 2.82
C ASN A 249 -22.19 -12.28 4.06
N TYR A 250 -22.60 -11.80 5.24
CA TYR A 250 -21.92 -12.14 6.49
C TYR A 250 -22.64 -13.32 7.13
N GLY A 251 -21.92 -14.43 7.32
CA GLY A 251 -22.46 -15.77 7.57
C GLY A 251 -23.57 -15.87 8.63
N ALA A 252 -24.50 -16.79 8.36
CA ALA A 252 -25.62 -17.13 9.23
C ALA A 252 -25.14 -17.53 10.64
N GLY A 253 -25.45 -16.68 11.63
CA GLY A 253 -25.11 -16.92 13.04
C GLY A 253 -25.16 -15.66 13.91
N ALA A 254 -25.08 -14.47 13.33
CA ALA A 254 -25.27 -13.22 14.05
C ALA A 254 -26.76 -12.97 14.32
N ILE A 255 -27.20 -13.15 15.57
CA ILE A 255 -28.55 -12.74 16.01
C ILE A 255 -28.56 -11.20 16.10
N PRO A 256 -29.33 -10.48 15.26
CA PRO A 256 -29.43 -9.03 15.36
C PRO A 256 -30.41 -8.66 16.48
N HIS A 257 -29.93 -8.02 17.54
CA HIS A 257 -30.80 -7.37 18.51
C HIS A 257 -31.34 -6.06 17.90
N SER A 258 -32.54 -6.12 17.34
CA SER A 258 -33.23 -5.00 16.70
C SER A 258 -34.29 -4.41 17.62
N THR A 259 -33.99 -3.27 18.24
CA THR A 259 -34.99 -2.24 18.59
C THR A 259 -34.35 -0.86 18.44
N SER A 260 -34.70 -0.18 17.34
CA SER A 260 -34.65 1.27 17.09
C SER A 260 -33.41 2.09 17.51
N SER A 261 -32.78 2.74 16.53
CA SER A 261 -31.85 3.91 16.59
C SER A 261 -30.33 3.70 16.58
N SER A 262 -29.79 2.48 16.69
CA SER A 262 -28.33 2.31 16.63
C SER A 262 -27.81 2.27 15.19
N ARG A 263 -26.95 3.22 14.81
CA ARG A 263 -26.19 3.24 13.54
C ARG A 263 -25.23 2.06 13.33
N TYR A 264 -25.21 1.10 14.26
CA TYR A 264 -24.30 -0.02 14.27
C TYR A 264 -25.06 -1.32 14.52
N LEU A 265 -24.75 -2.35 13.75
CA LEU A 265 -25.15 -3.73 14.03
C LEU A 265 -24.17 -4.31 15.04
N THR A 266 -24.70 -4.85 16.12
CA THR A 266 -23.90 -5.51 17.17
C THR A 266 -24.19 -6.99 17.12
N TYR A 267 -23.14 -7.81 17.05
CA TYR A 267 -23.25 -9.28 17.10
C TYR A 267 -22.21 -9.86 18.05
N THR A 268 -22.49 -11.03 18.59
CA THR A 268 -21.60 -11.73 19.54
C THR A 268 -21.08 -13.01 18.91
N LEU A 269 -19.77 -13.21 18.98
CA LEU A 269 -19.10 -14.46 18.66
C LEU A 269 -18.83 -15.21 19.97
N THR A 270 -19.20 -16.47 20.03
CA THR A 270 -18.96 -17.36 21.17
C THR A 270 -17.53 -17.89 21.12
N ALA A 271 -16.85 -17.90 22.27
CA ALA A 271 -15.52 -18.47 22.41
C ALA A 271 -15.56 -19.87 23.05
N SER A 272 -16.65 -20.21 23.73
CA SER A 272 -16.89 -21.50 24.39
C SER A 272 -18.30 -22.01 24.07
N GLY A 273 -18.48 -23.33 24.00
CA GLY A 273 -19.81 -23.95 23.92
C GLY A 273 -19.76 -25.48 23.95
N PRO A 274 -20.94 -26.15 23.93
CA PRO A 274 -21.02 -27.61 24.00
C PRO A 274 -20.50 -28.30 22.74
N SER A 275 -20.48 -27.60 21.59
CA SER A 275 -19.93 -28.11 20.35
C SER A 275 -18.66 -27.36 19.93
N LEU A 276 -17.76 -28.03 19.22
CA LEU A 276 -16.59 -27.37 18.62
C LEU A 276 -17.01 -26.22 17.69
N THR A 277 -18.15 -26.32 17.03
CA THR A 277 -18.69 -25.27 16.15
C THR A 277 -19.15 -23.99 16.88
N ASP A 278 -19.30 -24.06 18.21
CA ASP A 278 -19.57 -22.89 19.05
C ASP A 278 -18.29 -22.11 19.38
N HIS A 279 -17.11 -22.70 19.19
CA HIS A 279 -15.82 -22.02 19.41
C HIS A 279 -15.51 -21.16 18.17
N ARG A 280 -16.17 -20.01 18.05
CA ARG A 280 -16.08 -19.12 16.89
C ARG A 280 -15.03 -18.03 17.04
N VAL A 281 -14.37 -17.92 18.18
CA VAL A 281 -13.39 -16.86 18.47
C VAL A 281 -11.99 -17.44 18.46
N HIS A 282 -11.12 -16.84 17.66
CA HIS A 282 -9.68 -17.07 17.71
C HIS A 282 -8.96 -15.75 17.88
N VAL A 283 -8.15 -15.63 18.93
CA VAL A 283 -7.39 -14.41 19.26
C VAL A 283 -5.91 -14.73 19.15
N ALA A 284 -5.26 -14.18 18.14
CA ALA A 284 -3.80 -14.19 18.04
C ALA A 284 -3.27 -12.96 18.77
N ASN A 285 -2.55 -13.15 19.87
CA ASN A 285 -2.00 -12.07 20.67
C ASN A 285 -0.49 -12.22 20.86
N ILE A 286 0.15 -11.13 21.25
CA ILE A 286 1.58 -11.07 21.56
C ILE A 286 1.77 -10.46 22.93
N HIS A 287 2.76 -10.94 23.67
CA HIS A 287 3.07 -10.48 25.02
C HIS A 287 1.85 -10.48 25.95
N ALA A 288 0.92 -11.43 25.76
CA ALA A 288 -0.23 -11.62 26.62
C ALA A 288 0.21 -12.25 27.94
N THR A 289 -0.22 -11.67 29.06
CA THR A 289 0.06 -12.17 30.41
C THR A 289 -1.23 -12.27 31.21
N ALA A 290 -1.35 -13.33 32.02
CA ALA A 290 -2.54 -13.60 32.84
C ALA A 290 -3.86 -13.52 32.04
N ALA A 291 -4.83 -12.72 32.50
CA ALA A 291 -6.13 -12.56 31.85
C ALA A 291 -6.14 -11.54 30.68
N ASN A 292 -4.99 -10.97 30.31
CA ASN A 292 -4.89 -10.01 29.22
C ASN A 292 -4.89 -10.69 27.84
N ILE A 293 -6.08 -10.94 27.31
CA ILE A 293 -6.26 -11.51 25.97
C ILE A 293 -5.90 -10.55 24.83
N GLU A 294 -5.83 -9.24 25.08
CA GLU A 294 -5.46 -8.24 24.07
C GLU A 294 -3.95 -8.15 23.86
N GLY A 295 -3.12 -8.75 24.72
CA GLY A 295 -1.68 -8.66 24.61
C GLY A 295 -1.14 -7.24 24.82
N ILE A 296 0.09 -7.00 24.38
CA ILE A 296 0.76 -5.68 24.48
C ILE A 296 1.30 -5.27 23.11
N SER A 297 0.83 -4.13 22.62
CA SER A 297 1.32 -3.54 21.36
C SER A 297 2.79 -3.12 21.43
N LEU A 298 3.53 -3.34 20.35
CA LEU A 298 4.90 -2.82 20.18
C LEU A 298 4.95 -1.28 20.12
N ILE A 299 3.82 -0.63 19.80
CA ILE A 299 3.71 0.83 19.75
C ILE A 299 3.67 1.43 21.16
N ARG A 300 3.23 0.67 22.16
CA ARG A 300 3.05 1.15 23.53
C ARG A 300 4.31 1.81 24.13
N PRO A 301 5.50 1.16 24.12
CA PRO A 301 6.71 1.78 24.66
C PRO A 301 7.17 3.02 23.86
N VAL A 302 6.80 3.19 22.59
CA VAL A 302 7.32 4.28 21.75
C VAL A 302 6.47 5.55 21.75
N ILE A 303 5.26 5.53 22.32
CA ILE A 303 4.34 6.68 22.27
C ILE A 303 4.99 7.98 22.76
N HIS A 304 5.74 7.89 23.86
CA HIS A 304 6.39 9.06 24.45
C HIS A 304 7.52 9.58 23.57
N TRP A 305 8.31 8.70 22.94
CA TRP A 305 9.35 9.08 21.98
C TRP A 305 8.77 9.75 20.73
N VAL A 306 7.67 9.25 20.19
CA VAL A 306 7.00 9.90 19.04
C VAL A 306 6.51 11.29 19.41
N LYS A 307 5.88 11.46 20.58
CA LYS A 307 5.44 12.78 21.06
C LYS A 307 6.61 13.72 21.31
N PHE A 308 7.69 13.20 21.89
CA PHE A 308 8.89 13.98 22.17
C PHE A 308 9.58 14.43 20.87
N LYS A 309 9.71 13.54 19.89
CA LYS A 309 10.17 13.87 18.53
C LYS A 309 9.31 14.96 17.89
N GLN A 310 7.98 14.82 17.92
CA GLN A 310 7.07 15.82 17.36
C GLN A 310 7.25 17.20 18.03
N LEU A 311 7.41 17.22 19.36
CA LEU A 311 7.70 18.45 20.09
C LEU A 311 9.05 19.05 19.69
N LEU A 312 10.11 18.23 19.59
CA LEU A 312 11.42 18.66 19.13
C LEU A 312 11.36 19.23 17.71
N SER A 313 10.62 18.61 16.79
CA SER A 313 10.42 19.13 15.43
C SER A 313 9.67 20.46 15.43
N GLN A 314 8.66 20.64 16.29
CA GLN A 314 7.97 21.93 16.45
C GLN A 314 8.90 23.01 17.02
N ILE A 315 9.69 22.68 18.04
CA ILE A 315 10.70 23.58 18.60
C ILE A 315 11.74 23.93 17.55
N ALA A 316 12.21 22.96 16.76
CA ALA A 316 13.16 23.17 15.67
C ALA A 316 12.58 24.15 14.62
N ALA A 317 11.32 23.96 14.22
CA ALA A 317 10.65 24.85 13.27
C ALA A 317 10.51 26.29 13.81
N VAL A 318 10.05 26.45 15.05
CA VAL A 318 9.93 27.78 15.70
C VAL A 318 11.30 28.43 15.88
N THR A 319 12.32 27.64 16.23
CA THR A 319 13.70 28.12 16.38
C THR A 319 14.26 28.55 15.02
N ALA A 320 14.07 27.74 13.97
CA ALA A 320 14.46 28.09 12.62
C ALA A 320 13.79 29.39 12.14
N GLN A 321 12.51 29.60 12.49
CA GLN A 321 11.83 30.85 12.18
C GLN A 321 12.46 32.04 12.93
N LYS A 322 12.76 31.91 14.23
CA LYS A 322 13.37 32.99 15.03
C LYS A 322 14.80 33.33 14.60
N TYR A 323 15.59 32.33 14.20
CA TYR A 323 16.97 32.52 13.77
C TYR A 323 17.07 32.89 12.27
N GLY A 324 16.13 32.43 11.44
CA GLY A 324 16.09 32.67 10.00
C GLY A 324 15.35 33.95 9.60
N ALA A 325 14.35 34.37 10.37
CA ALA A 325 13.62 35.62 10.18
C ALA A 325 13.78 36.48 11.44
N PRO A 326 14.69 37.47 11.43
CA PRO A 326 14.94 38.27 12.61
C PRO A 326 13.75 39.18 12.91
N MET A 327 13.46 39.42 14.18
CA MET A 327 12.33 40.26 14.57
C MET A 327 12.71 41.74 14.46
N ALA A 328 12.08 42.46 13.53
CA ALA A 328 12.22 43.90 13.45
C ALA A 328 11.41 44.57 14.58
N VAL A 329 12.09 45.33 15.44
CA VAL A 329 11.48 46.16 16.47
C VAL A 329 11.59 47.61 16.04
N ILE A 330 10.45 48.20 15.71
CA ILE A 330 10.36 49.62 15.35
C ILE A 330 10.23 50.41 16.65
N LYS A 331 11.18 51.31 16.89
CA LYS A 331 11.23 52.17 18.08
C LYS A 331 11.22 53.62 17.64
N ASN A 332 10.61 54.48 18.46
CA ASN A 332 10.83 55.91 18.36
C ASN A 332 11.81 56.35 19.46
N ASP A 333 12.80 57.18 19.13
CA ASP A 333 13.70 57.79 20.11
C ASP A 333 13.09 59.14 20.56
N PRO A 334 12.54 59.23 21.78
CA PRO A 334 11.91 60.45 22.26
C PRO A 334 12.89 61.62 22.36
N LYS A 335 14.18 61.35 22.63
CA LYS A 335 15.20 62.39 22.76
C LYS A 335 15.60 62.95 21.40
N ALA A 336 15.69 62.09 20.38
CA ALA A 336 15.93 62.55 19.01
C ALA A 336 14.79 63.46 18.54
N LEU A 337 13.54 63.10 18.84
CA LEU A 337 12.36 63.91 18.53
C LEU A 337 12.36 65.26 19.27
N GLU A 338 12.74 65.27 20.55
CA GLU A 338 12.86 66.49 21.36
C GLU A 338 13.95 67.45 20.82
N ILE A 339 15.12 66.92 20.46
CA ILE A 339 16.23 67.72 19.88
C ILE A 339 15.82 68.33 18.53
N LEU A 340 15.03 67.61 17.73
CA LEU A 340 14.54 68.07 16.44
C LEU A 340 13.30 68.98 16.55
N GLY A 341 12.70 69.12 17.74
CA GLY A 341 11.47 69.88 17.93
C GLY A 341 10.26 69.26 17.21
N MET A 342 10.25 67.94 17.02
CA MET A 342 9.21 67.21 16.29
C MET A 342 8.45 66.26 17.24
N THR A 343 7.24 65.86 16.85
CA THR A 343 6.44 64.84 17.54
C THR A 343 6.26 63.64 16.61
N ALA A 344 6.42 62.42 17.12
CA ALA A 344 6.20 61.21 16.31
C ALA A 344 4.75 61.14 15.81
N ASP A 345 4.55 61.09 14.49
CA ASP A 345 3.26 60.77 13.90
C ASP A 345 3.04 59.24 13.94
N GLN A 346 1.90 58.81 14.46
CA GLN A 346 1.52 57.39 14.46
C GLN A 346 1.33 56.84 13.04
N ASN A 347 0.99 57.70 12.06
CA ASN A 347 0.84 57.31 10.66
C ASN A 347 2.19 56.92 10.02
N ASP A 348 3.29 57.58 10.42
CA ASP A 348 4.63 57.26 9.94
C ASP A 348 5.06 55.89 10.48
N GLY A 349 4.82 55.64 11.77
CA GLY A 349 5.03 54.33 12.39
C GLY A 349 4.23 53.20 11.72
N ALA A 350 2.95 53.45 11.38
CA ALA A 350 2.12 52.50 10.65
C ALA A 350 2.57 52.27 9.21
N THR A 351 3.21 53.26 8.58
CA THR A 351 3.76 53.17 7.23
C THR A 351 5.06 52.36 7.23
N ILE A 352 5.97 52.63 8.17
CA ILE A 352 7.18 51.83 8.39
C ILE A 352 6.81 50.39 8.72
N PHE A 353 5.82 50.17 9.60
CA PHE A 353 5.32 48.83 9.93
C PHE A 353 4.80 48.10 8.69
N ARG A 354 3.98 48.76 7.85
CA ARG A 354 3.48 48.15 6.60
C ARG A 354 4.61 47.77 5.66
N GLN A 355 5.61 48.64 5.51
CA GLN A 355 6.78 48.37 4.67
C GLN A 355 7.61 47.20 5.19
N VAL A 356 7.85 47.12 6.50
CA VAL A 356 8.58 46.01 7.14
C VAL A 356 7.78 44.71 7.06
N SER A 357 6.45 44.76 7.29
CA SER A 357 5.58 43.58 7.27
C SER A 357 5.38 42.97 5.87
N GLY A 358 5.52 43.79 4.82
CA GLY A 358 5.38 43.35 3.43
C GLY A 358 6.65 42.73 2.85
N GLN A 359 7.77 42.74 3.58
CA GLN A 359 9.06 42.30 3.05
C GLN A 359 9.23 40.80 3.03
N GLN A 360 9.86 40.33 1.95
CA GLN A 360 10.32 38.95 1.84
C GLN A 360 11.81 38.83 2.21
N ALA A 361 12.21 37.66 2.71
CA ALA A 361 13.56 37.39 3.21
C ALA A 361 14.68 37.56 2.16
N ASN A 362 14.35 37.68 0.88
CA ASN A 362 15.26 37.83 -0.25
C ASN A 362 15.37 39.26 -0.79
N GLU A 363 14.57 40.21 -0.28
CA GLU A 363 14.65 41.61 -0.66
C GLU A 363 15.68 42.31 0.23
N ALA A 364 16.71 42.92 -0.38
CA ALA A 364 17.64 43.79 0.35
C ALA A 364 17.00 45.18 0.45
N PRO A 365 16.37 45.54 1.58
CA PRO A 365 15.51 46.71 1.61
C PRO A 365 16.30 47.91 2.10
N THR A 366 16.37 48.94 1.27
CA THR A 366 16.72 50.28 1.75
C THR A 366 15.46 50.95 2.26
N PHE A 367 15.39 51.16 3.57
CA PHE A 367 14.33 51.94 4.19
C PHE A 367 14.75 53.42 4.27
N GLN A 368 13.82 54.32 3.97
CA GLN A 368 13.90 55.69 4.46
C GLN A 368 13.14 55.74 5.79
N LEU A 369 13.87 56.00 6.86
CA LEU A 369 13.29 56.22 8.18
C LEU A 369 13.06 57.72 8.38
N GLU A 370 11.86 58.08 8.82
CA GLU A 370 11.58 59.45 9.22
C GLU A 370 12.38 59.81 10.49
N PRO A 371 12.76 61.08 10.69
CA PRO A 371 13.58 61.49 11.82
C PRO A 371 12.98 61.09 13.18
N GLY A 372 13.80 60.44 14.02
CA GLY A 372 13.38 59.97 15.34
C GLY A 372 12.80 58.55 15.37
N TRP A 373 12.67 57.88 14.22
CA TRP A 373 12.36 56.44 14.15
C TRP A 373 13.64 55.61 13.93
N ASP A 374 13.71 54.46 14.61
CA ASP A 374 14.79 53.49 14.51
C ASP A 374 14.20 52.08 14.32
N ILE A 375 14.91 51.24 13.58
CA ILE A 375 14.57 49.83 13.40
C ILE A 375 15.71 49.00 13.97
N GLU A 376 15.43 48.32 15.06
CA GLU A 376 16.36 47.34 15.62
C GLU A 376 15.97 45.94 15.18
N ILE A 377 16.86 45.28 14.46
CA ILE A 377 16.68 43.88 14.07
C ILE A 377 17.15 43.01 15.23
N MET A 378 16.19 42.46 15.99
CA MET A 378 16.46 41.54 17.08
C MET A 378 16.53 40.10 16.53
N ALA A 379 17.74 39.63 16.32
CA ALA A 379 18.02 38.21 16.10
C ALA A 379 18.61 37.62 17.39
N PRO A 380 18.29 36.37 17.75
CA PRO A 380 19.05 35.65 18.76
C PRO A 380 20.54 35.64 18.38
N THR A 381 21.42 35.97 19.32
CA THR A 381 22.87 35.93 19.09
C THR A 381 23.37 34.49 19.05
N GLY A 382 24.29 34.19 18.13
CA GLY A 382 24.94 32.87 18.00
C GLY A 382 24.37 32.01 16.88
N THR A 383 24.89 30.79 16.76
CA THR A 383 24.37 29.81 15.79
C THR A 383 23.12 29.13 16.35
N MET A 384 22.18 28.78 15.47
CA MET A 384 21.01 27.99 15.84
C MET A 384 21.47 26.65 16.46
N PRO A 385 20.98 26.27 17.65
CA PRO A 385 21.31 24.97 18.23
C PRO A 385 20.74 23.85 17.35
N SER A 386 21.55 22.85 17.02
CA SER A 386 21.06 21.67 16.31
C SER A 386 20.30 20.75 17.26
N LEU A 387 19.07 20.39 16.88
CA LEU A 387 18.25 19.38 17.57
C LEU A 387 18.27 18.02 16.86
N GLU A 388 19.04 17.90 15.78
CA GLU A 388 19.10 16.72 14.93
C GLU A 388 19.53 15.48 15.72
N GLY A 389 20.59 15.57 16.53
CA GLY A 389 21.04 14.44 17.36
C GLY A 389 20.00 13.95 18.37
N LEU A 390 19.11 14.81 18.87
CA LEU A 390 18.01 14.40 19.76
C LEU A 390 16.87 13.76 18.98
N ILE A 391 16.58 14.25 17.76
CA ILE A 391 15.58 13.66 16.87
C ILE A 391 16.05 12.26 16.43
N ASP A 392 17.31 12.11 16.04
CA ASP A 392 17.93 10.83 15.69
C ASP A 392 17.88 9.84 16.86
N TYR A 393 18.14 10.31 18.08
CA TYR A 393 18.01 9.49 19.27
C TYR A 393 16.56 9.03 19.48
N CYS A 394 15.57 9.91 19.28
CA CYS A 394 14.17 9.53 19.33
C CYS A 394 13.85 8.46 18.27
N ASP A 395 14.37 8.61 17.06
CA ASP A 395 14.18 7.63 15.98
C ASP A 395 14.76 6.27 16.33
N GLN A 396 15.95 6.22 16.91
CA GLN A 396 16.55 4.99 17.44
C GLN A 396 15.67 4.34 18.51
N MET A 397 15.15 5.14 19.44
CA MET A 397 14.26 4.64 20.49
C MET A 397 12.89 4.18 19.96
N ILE A 398 12.41 4.76 18.85
CA ILE A 398 11.18 4.33 18.16
C ILE A 398 11.41 3.01 17.40
N ALA A 399 12.58 2.80 16.79
CA ALA A 399 12.89 1.60 16.01
C ALA A 399 13.23 0.37 16.88
N LYS A 400 13.67 0.57 18.12
CA LYS A 400 14.09 -0.50 19.02
C LYS A 400 13.02 -1.58 19.25
N PRO A 401 11.77 -1.24 19.61
CA PRO A 401 10.75 -2.27 19.87
C PRO A 401 10.33 -3.05 18.62
N THR A 402 10.54 -2.50 17.42
CA THR A 402 10.31 -3.21 16.15
C THR A 402 11.55 -3.96 15.66
N HIS A 403 12.66 -3.90 16.39
CA HIS A 403 13.97 -4.43 15.99
C HIS A 403 14.43 -3.96 14.60
N SER A 404 13.99 -2.76 14.19
CA SER A 404 14.24 -2.22 12.85
C SER A 404 15.34 -1.16 12.85
N GLU A 405 16.33 -1.30 13.75
CA GLU A 405 17.44 -0.35 13.91
C GLU A 405 18.25 -0.22 12.61
N GLY A 406 18.34 -1.29 11.82
CA GLY A 406 19.04 -1.27 10.55
C GLY A 406 18.40 -0.37 9.48
N GLY A 407 17.09 -0.11 9.56
CA GLY A 407 16.42 0.85 8.68
C GLY A 407 16.83 2.31 8.94
N LEU A 408 17.32 2.62 10.15
CA LEU A 408 17.81 3.95 10.52
C LEU A 408 19.25 4.21 10.08
N LEU A 409 20.02 3.15 9.89
CA LEU A 409 21.42 3.27 9.46
C LEU A 409 21.54 3.69 7.99
N GLY A 410 20.46 3.70 7.22
CA GLY A 410 20.43 4.23 5.84
C GLY A 410 20.22 5.74 5.77
N SER A 411 19.75 6.39 6.84
CA SER A 411 19.58 7.86 6.88
C SER A 411 20.85 8.59 7.28
N ASN A 412 21.72 7.93 8.07
CA ASN A 412 23.01 8.47 8.48
C ASN A 412 24.11 7.79 7.67
N THR A 413 25.19 8.51 7.39
CA THR A 413 26.24 8.22 6.38
C THR A 413 27.11 6.97 6.65
N VAL A 414 26.51 5.80 6.91
CA VAL A 414 27.21 4.55 7.24
C VAL A 414 27.25 3.62 6.03
N GLY A 415 28.39 2.93 5.85
CA GLY A 415 28.64 2.06 4.69
C GLY A 415 27.68 0.87 4.60
N SER A 416 27.36 0.47 3.36
CA SER A 416 26.38 -0.58 3.01
C SER A 416 26.60 -1.95 3.68
N TYR A 417 27.84 -2.29 4.03
CA TYR A 417 28.16 -3.55 4.71
C TYR A 417 27.73 -3.58 6.18
N ALA A 418 27.88 -2.46 6.90
CA ALA A 418 27.41 -2.35 8.28
C ALA A 418 25.86 -2.36 8.35
N LEU A 419 25.22 -1.85 7.29
CA LEU A 419 23.77 -1.84 7.13
C LEU A 419 23.19 -3.25 7.04
N SER A 420 23.72 -4.09 6.14
CA SER A 420 23.28 -5.47 5.97
C SER A 420 23.47 -6.28 7.26
N GLN A 421 24.66 -6.24 7.85
CA GLN A 421 24.94 -7.03 9.06
C GLN A 421 24.05 -6.64 10.26
N THR A 422 23.65 -5.38 10.38
CA THR A 422 22.83 -4.92 11.52
C THR A 422 21.34 -5.18 11.29
N MET A 423 20.84 -4.98 10.06
CA MET A 423 19.48 -5.38 9.66
C MET A 423 19.27 -6.89 9.83
N ASP A 424 20.23 -7.69 9.33
CA ASP A 424 20.13 -9.15 9.34
C ASP A 424 20.16 -9.71 10.77
N ASN A 425 20.94 -9.13 11.69
CA ASN A 425 21.13 -9.76 13.00
C ASN A 425 20.03 -9.50 14.03
N SER A 426 19.44 -8.31 14.08
CA SER A 426 18.50 -7.98 15.18
C SER A 426 17.07 -8.40 14.85
N LEU A 427 16.58 -8.02 13.68
CA LEU A 427 15.21 -8.28 13.25
C LEU A 427 14.96 -9.78 13.05
N LEU A 428 15.86 -10.48 12.35
CA LEU A 428 15.72 -11.92 12.08
C LEU A 428 15.80 -12.75 13.36
N ARG A 429 16.58 -12.35 14.35
CA ARG A 429 16.66 -13.06 15.65
C ARG A 429 15.41 -12.87 16.49
N ALA A 430 14.72 -11.74 16.36
CA ALA A 430 13.49 -11.46 17.10
C ALA A 430 12.24 -12.12 16.49
N GLN A 431 12.22 -12.33 15.16
CA GLN A 431 11.02 -12.88 14.50
C GLN A 431 10.56 -14.26 14.99
N PRO A 432 11.45 -15.25 15.26
CA PRO A 432 11.02 -16.52 15.82
C PRO A 432 10.28 -16.38 17.16
N GLY A 433 10.73 -15.45 18.02
CA GLY A 433 10.07 -15.17 19.30
C GLY A 433 8.67 -14.59 19.09
N PHE A 434 8.55 -13.58 18.24
CA PHE A 434 7.24 -13.02 17.86
C PHE A 434 6.31 -14.09 17.26
N ALA A 435 6.84 -14.90 16.35
CA ALA A 435 6.08 -15.94 15.67
C ALA A 435 5.58 -17.01 16.66
N ALA A 436 6.44 -17.46 17.58
CA ALA A 436 6.07 -18.43 18.60
C ALA A 436 4.93 -17.91 19.50
N GLU A 437 5.00 -16.67 19.97
CA GLU A 437 3.92 -16.07 20.76
C GLU A 437 2.62 -15.95 19.95
N ALA A 438 2.70 -15.38 18.75
CA ALA A 438 1.53 -15.11 17.93
C ALA A 438 0.81 -16.40 17.47
N LEU A 439 1.56 -17.48 17.25
CA LEU A 439 1.05 -18.78 16.81
C LEU A 439 0.62 -19.69 17.95
N GLN A 440 0.99 -19.40 19.21
CA GLN A 440 0.56 -20.18 20.38
C GLN A 440 -0.96 -20.33 20.46
N SER A 441 -1.70 -19.33 19.99
CA SER A 441 -3.17 -19.37 19.89
C SER A 441 -3.69 -20.56 19.05
N LEU A 442 -2.95 -21.01 18.02
CA LEU A 442 -3.33 -22.17 17.20
C LEU A 442 -3.21 -23.49 17.96
N ASP A 443 -2.31 -23.60 18.93
CA ASP A 443 -2.14 -24.81 19.73
C ASP A 443 -3.41 -25.14 20.52
N TRP A 444 -4.15 -24.12 20.95
CA TRP A 444 -5.45 -24.27 21.62
C TRP A 444 -6.51 -24.84 20.68
N ILE A 445 -6.58 -24.34 19.44
CA ILE A 445 -7.49 -24.86 18.42
C ILE A 445 -7.17 -26.32 18.10
N VAL A 446 -5.89 -26.65 17.93
CA VAL A 446 -5.45 -28.03 17.69
C VAL A 446 -5.87 -28.95 18.83
N ARG A 447 -5.71 -28.49 20.08
CA ARG A 447 -6.11 -29.25 21.27
C ARG A 447 -7.63 -29.49 21.32
N ASP A 448 -8.44 -28.49 20.98
CA ASP A 448 -9.90 -28.61 20.96
C ASP A 448 -10.39 -29.55 19.86
N ILE A 449 -9.79 -29.45 18.67
CA ILE A 449 -10.02 -30.40 17.57
C ILE A 449 -9.65 -31.82 18.00
N ALA A 450 -8.51 -32.00 18.66
CA ALA A 450 -8.05 -33.30 19.10
C ALA A 450 -9.01 -33.94 20.11
N LYS A 451 -9.43 -33.16 21.12
CA LYS A 451 -10.42 -33.60 22.12
C LYS A 451 -11.74 -34.01 21.46
N TRP A 452 -12.22 -33.22 20.50
CA TRP A 452 -13.46 -33.50 19.79
C TRP A 452 -13.40 -34.81 19.00
N HIS A 453 -12.26 -35.10 18.37
CA HIS A 453 -12.04 -36.34 17.62
C HIS A 453 -11.59 -37.53 18.49
N GLY A 454 -11.59 -37.39 19.82
CA GLY A 454 -11.15 -38.44 20.74
C GLY A 454 -9.66 -38.76 20.63
N VAL A 455 -8.85 -37.85 20.08
CA VAL A 455 -7.41 -37.98 19.97
C VAL A 455 -6.78 -37.66 21.32
N THR A 456 -6.28 -38.69 21.99
CA THR A 456 -5.64 -38.63 23.31
C THR A 456 -4.13 -38.75 23.12
N LEU A 457 -3.44 -37.62 23.25
CA LEU A 457 -1.98 -37.55 23.17
C LEU A 457 -1.45 -36.91 24.45
N ASP A 458 -0.29 -37.36 24.91
CA ASP A 458 0.40 -36.76 26.06
C ASP A 458 0.76 -35.30 25.77
N TYR A 459 1.15 -35.04 24.52
CA TYR A 459 1.43 -33.72 23.98
C TYR A 459 0.76 -33.58 22.61
N TYR A 460 0.25 -32.38 22.31
CA TYR A 460 -0.39 -32.10 21.02
C TYR A 460 0.59 -31.44 20.04
N PRO A 461 0.34 -31.53 18.71
CA PRO A 461 1.13 -30.83 17.73
C PRO A 461 1.13 -29.32 18.00
N ARG A 462 2.30 -28.69 17.85
CA ARG A 462 2.47 -27.24 18.07
C ARG A 462 2.76 -26.54 16.77
N ALA A 463 2.18 -25.36 16.58
CA ALA A 463 2.50 -24.50 15.45
C ALA A 463 3.93 -23.96 15.61
N VAL A 464 4.78 -24.22 14.62
CA VAL A 464 6.14 -23.73 14.53
C VAL A 464 6.26 -22.89 13.27
N TRP A 465 6.93 -21.77 13.40
CA TRP A 465 7.31 -20.91 12.29
C TRP A 465 8.76 -21.17 11.93
N GLU A 466 9.01 -21.47 10.66
CA GLU A 466 10.35 -21.69 10.13
C GLU A 466 10.59 -20.77 8.96
N MET A 467 11.81 -20.26 8.86
CA MET A 467 12.23 -19.42 7.75
C MET A 467 13.21 -20.21 6.89
N ASP A 468 12.64 -20.87 5.89
CA ASP A 468 13.40 -21.64 4.91
C ASP A 468 14.42 -20.73 4.21
N GLY A 469 15.71 -21.06 4.33
CA GLY A 469 16.82 -20.33 3.71
C GLY A 469 17.66 -19.43 4.64
N PHE A 470 17.32 -19.33 5.92
CA PHE A 470 18.08 -18.50 6.89
C PHE A 470 18.79 -19.29 7.99
N SER A 471 18.68 -20.62 8.02
CA SER A 471 19.58 -21.44 8.81
C SER A 471 21.00 -21.24 8.29
N ASP A 472 21.92 -20.85 9.18
CA ASP A 472 23.34 -20.80 8.85
C ASP A 472 23.84 -22.22 8.59
N ASN A 473 23.72 -22.63 7.33
CA ASN A 473 24.15 -23.92 6.85
C ASN A 473 25.64 -23.90 6.49
N SER A 474 26.38 -22.79 6.68
CA SER A 474 27.78 -22.71 6.27
C SER A 474 28.63 -23.74 7.00
N ARG A 475 28.47 -23.89 8.33
CA ARG A 475 29.14 -24.95 9.10
C ARG A 475 28.72 -26.35 8.68
N TRP A 476 27.42 -26.56 8.40
CA TRP A 476 26.96 -27.86 7.91
C TRP A 476 27.52 -28.17 6.52
N ILE A 477 27.61 -27.18 5.63
CA ILE A 477 28.23 -27.29 4.30
C ILE A 477 29.73 -27.58 4.46
N GLU A 478 30.43 -26.90 5.37
CA GLU A 478 31.85 -27.14 5.66
C GLU A 478 32.07 -28.57 6.18
N ASP A 479 31.29 -29.00 7.18
CA ASP A 479 31.37 -30.34 7.75
C ASP A 479 31.03 -31.41 6.71
N ALA A 480 29.99 -31.20 5.90
CA ALA A 480 29.58 -32.10 4.83
C ALA A 480 30.63 -32.16 3.71
N THR A 481 31.16 -31.01 3.28
CA THR A 481 32.22 -30.93 2.26
C THR A 481 33.50 -31.59 2.77
N SER A 482 33.85 -31.40 4.04
CA SER A 482 35.00 -32.04 4.68
C SER A 482 34.83 -33.56 4.77
N ALA A 483 33.65 -34.04 5.17
CA ALA A 483 33.31 -35.47 5.20
C ALA A 483 33.34 -36.11 3.80
N MET A 484 33.03 -35.33 2.76
CA MET A 484 33.14 -35.71 1.36
C MET A 484 34.54 -35.49 0.75
N GLY A 485 35.56 -35.24 1.57
CA GLY A 485 36.95 -35.12 1.11
C GLY A 485 37.24 -33.86 0.29
N GLY A 486 36.44 -32.80 0.45
CA GLY A 486 36.56 -31.56 -0.30
C GLY A 486 35.93 -31.61 -1.70
N MET A 487 35.18 -32.66 -2.03
CA MET A 487 34.49 -32.78 -3.31
C MET A 487 33.40 -31.69 -3.43
N PRO A 488 33.26 -31.05 -4.61
CA PRO A 488 32.16 -30.12 -4.84
C PRO A 488 30.80 -30.83 -4.77
N MET A 489 29.75 -30.11 -4.36
CA MET A 489 28.43 -30.69 -4.07
C MET A 489 27.81 -31.46 -5.25
N ASN A 490 28.13 -31.07 -6.48
CA ASN A 490 27.70 -31.73 -7.71
C ASN A 490 28.28 -33.15 -7.89
N ASP A 491 29.41 -33.44 -7.25
CA ASP A 491 30.07 -34.75 -7.33
C ASP A 491 29.73 -35.64 -6.12
N TRP A 492 28.88 -35.16 -5.19
CA TRP A 492 28.45 -35.95 -4.05
C TRP A 492 27.59 -37.14 -4.51
N PRO A 493 27.56 -38.26 -3.75
CA PRO A 493 26.64 -39.36 -4.00
C PRO A 493 25.19 -38.86 -4.10
N PRO A 494 24.35 -39.40 -5.00
CA PRO A 494 22.98 -38.91 -5.21
C PRO A 494 22.11 -38.88 -3.95
N GLU A 495 22.29 -39.83 -3.04
CA GLU A 495 21.60 -39.84 -1.74
C GLU A 495 22.04 -38.68 -0.83
N MET A 496 23.32 -38.31 -0.87
CA MET A 496 23.86 -37.17 -0.12
C MET A 496 23.47 -35.84 -0.77
N GLN A 497 23.42 -35.78 -2.11
CA GLN A 497 22.86 -34.64 -2.83
C GLN A 497 21.40 -34.41 -2.44
N LYS A 498 20.59 -35.47 -2.40
CA LYS A 498 19.18 -35.39 -2.00
C LYS A 498 19.01 -34.92 -0.56
N GLU A 499 19.82 -35.42 0.38
CA GLU A 499 19.80 -34.92 1.76
C GLU A 499 20.37 -33.50 1.88
N ALA A 500 21.34 -33.11 1.03
CA ALA A 500 21.82 -31.73 0.95
C ALA A 500 20.75 -30.78 0.43
N LEU A 501 20.04 -31.14 -0.64
CA LEU A 501 18.93 -30.36 -1.16
C LEU A 501 17.82 -30.22 -0.12
N LYS A 502 17.51 -31.30 0.60
CA LYS A 502 16.53 -31.27 1.69
C LYS A 502 16.99 -30.40 2.87
N LYS A 503 18.27 -30.44 3.25
CA LYS A 503 18.85 -29.63 4.33
C LYS A 503 18.98 -28.15 3.97
N LEU A 504 19.27 -27.86 2.71
CA LEU A 504 19.37 -26.50 2.17
C LEU A 504 18.01 -25.98 1.67
N ASN A 505 16.97 -26.81 1.71
CA ASN A 505 15.64 -26.56 1.14
C ASN A 505 15.67 -26.09 -0.33
N LEU A 506 16.53 -26.72 -1.13
CA LEU A 506 16.68 -26.47 -2.55
C LEU A 506 15.83 -27.47 -3.36
N PRO A 507 15.26 -27.06 -4.51
CA PRO A 507 14.42 -27.93 -5.34
C PRO A 507 15.22 -29.12 -5.88
N ALA A 508 14.54 -30.25 -6.12
CA ALA A 508 15.16 -31.47 -6.62
C ALA A 508 15.95 -31.26 -7.92
N SER A 509 15.51 -30.32 -8.76
CA SER A 509 16.11 -29.96 -10.05
C SER A 509 17.42 -29.18 -9.95
N THR A 510 17.89 -28.82 -8.75
CA THR A 510 19.08 -27.95 -8.58
C THR A 510 20.36 -28.56 -9.18
N PHE A 511 20.44 -29.89 -9.30
CA PHE A 511 21.58 -30.58 -9.93
C PHE A 511 21.30 -31.09 -11.35
N ASP A 512 20.05 -31.01 -11.82
CA ASP A 512 19.66 -31.56 -13.14
C ASP A 512 20.20 -30.70 -14.30
N ASP A 513 20.52 -29.43 -14.06
CA ASP A 513 21.06 -28.50 -15.06
C ASP A 513 22.56 -28.72 -15.39
N TYR A 514 23.25 -29.66 -14.71
CA TYR A 514 24.70 -29.88 -14.83
C TYR A 514 25.10 -31.24 -15.41
N GLN A 515 24.22 -31.92 -16.14
CA GLN A 515 24.64 -33.08 -16.92
C GLN A 515 25.29 -32.64 -18.24
N ALA A 516 26.61 -32.75 -18.29
CA ALA A 516 27.37 -32.63 -19.53
C ALA A 516 26.78 -33.56 -20.61
N PRO A 517 26.64 -33.11 -21.87
CA PRO A 517 26.09 -33.97 -22.93
C PRO A 517 27.03 -35.16 -23.17
N GLU A 518 26.59 -36.36 -22.80
CA GLU A 518 27.29 -37.60 -23.10
C GLU A 518 27.23 -37.88 -24.62
N ALA A 519 28.42 -37.93 -25.20
CA ALA A 519 28.82 -38.47 -26.49
C ALA A 519 27.79 -39.26 -27.31
N SER A 520 27.25 -38.64 -28.37
CA SER A 520 26.95 -39.32 -29.63
C SER A 520 27.82 -38.76 -30.76
N GLN A 521 28.57 -39.67 -31.38
CA GLN A 521 29.70 -39.45 -32.28
C GLN A 521 29.32 -38.95 -33.69
N SER A 522 30.33 -38.43 -34.39
CA SER A 522 30.38 -37.89 -35.77
C SER A 522 29.99 -36.40 -35.89
N THR A 523 30.94 -35.46 -36.01
CA THR A 523 31.79 -35.28 -37.19
C THR A 523 33.09 -34.55 -36.82
N GLN A 524 34.22 -34.99 -37.39
CA GLN A 524 35.55 -34.43 -37.17
C GLN A 524 35.75 -33.07 -37.86
N GLY A 525 36.32 -32.12 -37.10
CA GLY A 525 37.47 -31.31 -37.54
C GLY A 525 37.24 -29.94 -38.18
N ALA A 526 37.12 -28.89 -37.37
CA ALA A 526 37.74 -27.57 -37.65
C ALA A 526 37.84 -26.72 -36.36
N GLN A 527 39.07 -26.66 -35.83
CA GLN A 527 39.75 -25.57 -35.10
C GLN A 527 39.00 -24.70 -34.06
N PHE A 528 39.54 -24.72 -32.84
CA PHE A 528 39.24 -23.79 -31.74
C PHE A 528 39.69 -22.36 -32.05
N SER A 529 38.73 -21.46 -32.21
CA SER A 529 38.84 -20.04 -31.83
C SER A 529 37.43 -19.52 -31.59
N ASP A 530 37.21 -18.93 -30.40
CA ASP A 530 36.35 -17.77 -30.16
C ASP A 530 35.62 -17.86 -28.82
N ALA A 531 36.25 -17.25 -27.82
CA ALA A 531 35.53 -16.67 -26.71
C ALA A 531 34.83 -15.40 -27.21
N LYS A 532 33.51 -15.42 -27.43
CA LYS A 532 32.67 -14.20 -27.50
C LYS A 532 31.18 -14.53 -27.68
N THR A 533 30.34 -14.12 -26.74
CA THR A 533 29.29 -13.08 -26.91
C THR A 533 28.25 -13.08 -25.77
N PHE A 534 28.01 -11.91 -25.16
CA PHE A 534 26.80 -11.61 -24.34
C PHE A 534 25.62 -11.13 -25.22
N ALA A 535 25.76 -11.22 -26.54
CA ALA A 535 24.75 -10.80 -27.50
C ALA A 535 23.84 -11.99 -27.85
N PRO A 536 22.50 -11.80 -27.87
CA PRO A 536 21.58 -12.77 -28.46
C PRO A 536 22.01 -13.14 -29.88
N GLU A 537 21.75 -14.39 -30.30
CA GLU A 537 22.13 -14.93 -31.62
C GLU A 537 21.71 -14.02 -32.79
N LYS A 538 20.59 -13.32 -32.65
CA LYS A 538 20.06 -12.31 -33.59
C LYS A 538 21.01 -11.16 -33.91
N TYR A 539 21.93 -10.83 -33.01
CA TYR A 539 22.90 -9.74 -33.15
C TYR A 539 24.35 -10.24 -33.12
N SER A 540 24.56 -11.53 -33.38
CA SER A 540 25.90 -12.15 -33.37
C SER A 540 26.88 -11.52 -34.37
N ASP A 541 26.37 -10.86 -35.40
CA ASP A 541 27.14 -10.14 -36.41
C ASP A 541 27.43 -8.67 -36.05
N LEU A 542 26.99 -8.19 -34.88
CA LEU A 542 27.26 -6.86 -34.37
C LEU A 542 28.35 -6.86 -33.31
N ASP A 543 29.35 -5.98 -33.48
CA ASP A 543 30.40 -5.76 -32.48
C ASP A 543 29.92 -4.78 -31.40
N PHE A 544 29.70 -5.31 -30.20
CA PHE A 544 29.25 -4.56 -29.04
C PHE A 544 30.39 -3.99 -28.18
N SER A 545 31.64 -4.10 -28.64
CA SER A 545 32.76 -3.44 -27.98
C SER A 545 32.76 -1.94 -28.28
N ALA A 546 32.97 -1.12 -27.25
CA ALA A 546 33.02 0.33 -27.42
C ALA A 546 34.23 0.73 -28.28
N PRO A 547 34.11 1.69 -29.22
CA PRO A 547 35.23 2.13 -30.05
C PRO A 547 36.26 2.92 -29.23
N SER A 548 37.51 2.99 -29.70
CA SER A 548 38.61 3.66 -28.97
C SER A 548 38.26 5.07 -28.49
N GLY A 549 37.64 5.89 -29.34
CA GLY A 549 37.24 7.24 -28.95
C GLY A 549 36.25 7.30 -27.77
N ALA A 550 35.40 6.29 -27.60
CA ALA A 550 34.51 6.18 -26.45
C ALA A 550 35.25 5.70 -25.19
N ARG A 551 36.26 4.82 -25.36
CA ARG A 551 37.13 4.37 -24.27
C ARG A 551 37.96 5.52 -23.72
N ASP A 552 38.60 6.28 -24.59
CA ASP A 552 39.42 7.44 -24.21
C ASP A 552 38.57 8.52 -23.51
N ALA A 553 37.30 8.70 -23.92
CA ALA A 553 36.38 9.61 -23.25
C ALA A 553 35.98 9.12 -21.86
N ALA A 554 35.67 7.83 -21.71
CA ALA A 554 35.34 7.24 -20.42
C ALA A 554 36.53 7.30 -19.45
N GLU A 555 37.75 7.07 -19.94
CA GLU A 555 38.98 7.21 -19.15
C GLU A 555 39.19 8.66 -18.69
N ARG A 556 39.07 9.65 -19.60
CA ARG A 556 39.09 11.08 -19.22
C ARG A 556 38.01 11.43 -18.19
N GLY A 557 36.82 10.86 -18.32
CA GLY A 557 35.73 11.06 -17.35
C GLY A 557 36.08 10.51 -15.95
N LEU A 558 36.72 9.34 -15.90
CA LEU A 558 37.20 8.75 -14.64
C LEU A 558 38.33 9.55 -14.01
N ASP A 559 39.23 10.11 -14.82
CA ASP A 559 40.31 10.97 -14.35
C ASP A 559 39.78 12.31 -13.81
N TYR A 560 38.86 12.96 -14.52
CA TYR A 560 38.20 14.17 -14.01
C TYR A 560 37.45 13.90 -12.70
N ARG A 561 36.80 12.75 -12.57
CA ARG A 561 36.15 12.39 -11.31
C ARG A 561 37.17 12.16 -10.19
N ARG A 562 38.34 11.58 -10.49
CA ARG A 562 39.42 11.37 -9.51
C ARG A 562 39.99 12.71 -9.02
N GLU A 563 40.13 13.68 -9.92
CA GLU A 563 40.68 15.00 -9.62
C GLU A 563 39.70 15.93 -8.91
N TYR A 564 38.45 16.00 -9.38
CA TYR A 564 37.47 16.99 -8.91
C TYR A 564 36.38 16.43 -7.98
N GLY A 565 36.36 15.11 -7.75
CA GLY A 565 35.44 14.44 -6.82
C GLY A 565 33.95 14.51 -7.17
N ARG A 566 33.61 14.82 -8.43
CA ARG A 566 32.23 15.13 -8.86
C ARG A 566 31.87 14.55 -10.24
N GLY A 567 30.58 14.57 -10.58
CA GLY A 567 30.05 14.15 -11.89
C GLY A 567 29.82 12.64 -12.05
N GLY A 568 28.57 12.24 -12.33
CA GLY A 568 28.15 10.83 -12.53
C GLY A 568 27.64 10.14 -11.26
N THR A 569 26.72 9.17 -11.42
CA THR A 569 26.25 8.27 -10.35
C THR A 569 27.12 7.01 -10.29
N ASP A 570 27.01 6.18 -9.24
CA ASP A 570 27.76 4.93 -9.12
C ASP A 570 27.60 4.01 -10.33
N THR A 571 26.40 3.96 -10.91
CA THR A 571 26.11 3.26 -12.16
C THR A 571 26.89 3.84 -13.35
N GLY A 572 27.01 5.17 -13.44
CA GLY A 572 27.79 5.85 -14.47
C GLY A 572 29.29 5.59 -14.34
N ILE A 573 29.80 5.47 -13.10
CA ILE A 573 31.20 5.15 -12.83
C ILE A 573 31.50 3.70 -13.21
N ALA A 574 30.66 2.76 -12.79
CA ALA A 574 30.80 1.35 -13.15
C ALA A 574 30.78 1.18 -14.67
N ARG A 575 29.86 1.88 -15.35
CA ARG A 575 29.76 1.86 -16.81
C ARG A 575 30.99 2.45 -17.49
N ALA A 576 31.53 3.56 -16.99
CA ALA A 576 32.74 4.16 -17.50
C ALA A 576 33.94 3.20 -17.42
N ARG A 577 34.05 2.43 -16.33
CA ARG A 577 35.10 1.40 -16.19
C ARG A 577 34.94 0.27 -17.19
N ASP A 578 33.72 -0.14 -17.52
CA ASP A 578 33.47 -1.17 -18.53
C ASP A 578 33.82 -0.66 -19.94
N ILE A 579 33.42 0.57 -20.26
CA ILE A 579 33.74 1.23 -21.54
C ILE A 579 35.24 1.42 -21.69
N ALA A 580 35.94 1.96 -20.68
CA ALA A 580 37.38 2.19 -20.73
C ALA A 580 38.18 0.90 -20.93
N ARG A 581 37.75 -0.21 -20.31
CA ARG A 581 38.36 -1.54 -20.49
C ARG A 581 38.02 -2.20 -21.82
N GLY A 582 37.12 -1.62 -22.61
CA GLY A 582 36.68 -2.17 -23.88
C GLY A 582 35.86 -3.45 -23.74
N ALA A 583 35.17 -3.62 -22.61
CA ALA A 583 34.29 -4.76 -22.40
C ALA A 583 33.14 -4.75 -23.42
N ASP A 584 32.70 -5.94 -23.84
CA ASP A 584 31.51 -6.07 -24.67
C ASP A 584 30.29 -5.63 -23.85
N LEU A 585 29.53 -4.66 -24.37
CA LEU A 585 28.35 -4.14 -23.70
C LEU A 585 27.09 -4.87 -24.18
N SER A 586 26.18 -5.20 -23.27
CA SER A 586 24.93 -5.83 -23.70
C SER A 586 24.11 -4.90 -24.61
N PRO A 587 23.28 -5.43 -25.53
CA PRO A 587 22.38 -4.62 -26.36
C PRO A 587 21.56 -3.60 -25.56
N ASP A 588 21.15 -3.96 -24.35
CA ASP A 588 20.39 -3.10 -23.44
C ASP A 588 21.21 -2.00 -22.84
N THR A 589 22.48 -2.28 -22.57
CA THR A 589 23.43 -1.26 -22.14
C THR A 589 23.59 -0.23 -23.24
N VAL A 590 23.77 -0.66 -24.49
CA VAL A 590 23.94 0.26 -25.63
C VAL A 590 22.68 1.10 -25.88
N ARG A 591 21.47 0.52 -25.78
CA ARG A 591 20.20 1.28 -25.82
C ARG A 591 20.10 2.32 -24.69
N ARG A 592 20.54 1.99 -23.47
CA ARG A 592 20.57 2.92 -22.34
C ARG A 592 21.59 4.05 -22.55
N MET A 593 22.73 3.76 -23.17
CA MET A 593 23.73 4.77 -23.54
C MET A 593 23.13 5.77 -24.52
N ALA A 594 22.49 5.31 -25.61
CA ALA A 594 21.83 6.20 -26.58
C ALA A 594 20.75 7.08 -25.91
N ALA A 595 19.92 6.49 -25.06
CA ALA A 595 18.88 7.22 -24.32
C ALA A 595 19.44 8.22 -23.30
N PHE A 596 20.61 7.93 -22.70
CA PHE A 596 21.28 8.86 -21.79
C PHE A 596 21.71 10.13 -22.55
N PHE A 597 22.38 9.97 -23.70
CA PHE A 597 22.85 11.10 -24.50
C PHE A 597 21.70 11.96 -25.03
N ALA A 598 20.59 11.35 -25.44
CA ALA A 598 19.39 12.08 -25.88
C ALA A 598 18.78 12.98 -24.78
N ARG A 599 18.79 12.53 -23.51
CA ARG A 599 18.22 13.32 -22.39
C ARG A 599 19.17 14.38 -21.84
N HIS A 600 20.48 14.19 -22.03
CA HIS A 600 21.52 15.00 -21.40
C HIS A 600 22.33 15.82 -22.41
N GLU A 601 21.81 16.06 -23.60
CA GLU A 601 22.48 16.84 -24.64
C GLU A 601 22.94 18.23 -24.16
N LYS A 602 22.14 18.87 -23.30
CA LYS A 602 22.49 20.14 -22.63
C LYS A 602 23.75 20.09 -21.76
N ASN A 603 24.22 18.89 -21.40
CA ASN A 603 25.43 18.68 -20.60
C ASN A 603 26.71 18.55 -21.46
N ARG A 604 26.59 18.58 -22.80
CA ARG A 604 27.69 18.58 -23.76
C ARG A 604 28.33 19.97 -23.88
N VAL A 605 28.83 20.51 -22.77
CA VAL A 605 29.54 21.79 -22.73
C VAL A 605 30.98 21.54 -22.27
N PRO A 606 31.98 21.68 -23.16
CA PRO A 606 33.37 21.40 -22.81
C PRO A 606 33.93 22.44 -21.82
N PRO A 607 34.96 22.08 -21.03
CA PRO A 607 35.61 23.00 -20.10
C PRO A 607 36.25 24.22 -20.76
N THR A 608 36.44 24.25 -22.09
CA THR A 608 36.85 25.44 -22.84
C THR A 608 35.78 26.52 -22.92
N GLU A 609 34.50 26.15 -22.76
CA GLU A 609 33.35 27.05 -22.84
C GLU A 609 32.79 27.39 -21.45
N LYS A 610 32.82 26.43 -20.53
CA LYS A 610 32.31 26.62 -19.17
C LYS A 610 33.02 25.73 -18.16
N THR A 611 33.57 26.36 -17.12
CA THR A 611 34.20 25.71 -15.97
C THR A 611 33.43 26.00 -14.68
N GLU A 612 33.68 25.19 -13.67
CA GLU A 612 33.29 25.47 -12.28
C GLU A 612 34.29 26.46 -11.64
N PRO A 613 34.00 27.03 -10.45
CA PRO A 613 34.86 28.02 -9.79
C PRO A 613 36.30 27.56 -9.50
N ASP A 614 36.54 26.25 -9.45
CA ASP A 614 37.87 25.65 -9.28
C ASP A 614 38.65 25.48 -10.60
N GLY A 615 38.12 25.99 -11.71
CA GLY A 615 38.72 25.87 -13.04
C GLY A 615 38.51 24.51 -13.71
N GLY A 616 37.86 23.56 -13.02
CA GLY A 616 37.59 22.22 -13.55
C GLY A 616 36.33 22.13 -14.41
N PRO A 617 36.13 21.00 -15.12
CA PRO A 617 34.91 20.76 -15.89
C PRO A 617 33.65 20.72 -15.01
N THR A 618 32.51 21.05 -15.64
CA THR A 618 31.19 20.98 -14.99
C THR A 618 30.78 19.55 -14.66
N ASN A 619 29.90 19.41 -13.68
CA ASN A 619 29.29 18.13 -13.32
C ASN A 619 28.65 17.40 -14.52
N GLY A 620 28.00 18.16 -15.41
CA GLY A 620 27.38 17.65 -16.62
C GLY A 620 28.40 17.11 -17.62
N TRP A 621 29.51 17.83 -17.81
CA TRP A 621 30.58 17.41 -18.73
C TRP A 621 31.29 16.14 -18.26
N ILE A 622 31.59 16.02 -16.97
CA ILE A 622 32.21 14.81 -16.42
C ILE A 622 31.27 13.61 -16.62
N ALA A 623 29.97 13.78 -16.36
CA ALA A 623 28.98 12.74 -16.63
C ALA A 623 28.89 12.40 -18.13
N TRP A 624 28.99 13.39 -19.03
CA TRP A 624 29.00 13.16 -20.48
C TRP A 624 30.19 12.28 -20.91
N GLN A 625 31.38 12.56 -20.37
CA GLN A 625 32.59 11.81 -20.67
C GLN A 625 32.57 10.39 -20.09
N LEU A 626 32.05 10.20 -18.87
CA LEU A 626 31.90 8.88 -18.25
C LEU A 626 31.06 7.90 -19.09
N TRP A 627 30.09 8.40 -19.86
CA TRP A 627 29.27 7.57 -20.75
C TRP A 627 29.90 7.35 -22.14
N GLY A 628 31.13 7.81 -22.37
CA GLY A 628 31.87 7.63 -23.62
C GLY A 628 31.90 8.85 -24.53
N GLY A 629 31.40 10.00 -24.08
CA GLY A 629 31.44 11.26 -24.82
C GLY A 629 30.78 11.20 -26.19
N ASP A 630 31.16 12.10 -27.10
CA ASP A 630 30.56 12.19 -28.44
C ASP A 630 30.77 10.93 -29.27
N ALA A 631 31.92 10.26 -29.10
CA ALA A 631 32.20 8.99 -29.76
C ALA A 631 31.27 7.87 -29.26
N GLY A 632 31.00 7.82 -27.95
CA GLY A 632 30.04 6.91 -27.33
C GLY A 632 28.61 7.17 -27.78
N ARG A 633 28.23 8.44 -27.93
CA ARG A 633 26.91 8.84 -28.48
C ARG A 633 26.71 8.30 -29.89
N THR A 634 27.57 8.68 -30.83
CA THR A 634 27.46 8.29 -32.24
C THR A 634 27.48 6.78 -32.41
N TRP A 635 28.35 6.08 -31.67
CA TRP A 635 28.41 4.62 -31.71
C TRP A 635 27.14 3.97 -31.18
N SER A 636 26.64 4.41 -30.01
CA SER A 636 25.44 3.83 -29.41
C SER A 636 24.19 4.07 -30.27
N GLU A 637 24.05 5.27 -30.86
CA GLU A 637 22.95 5.60 -31.78
C GLU A 637 23.01 4.72 -33.05
N SER A 638 24.19 4.59 -33.68
CA SER A 638 24.36 3.73 -34.86
C SER A 638 24.12 2.25 -34.56
N MET A 639 24.53 1.77 -33.38
CA MET A 639 24.30 0.39 -32.99
C MET A 639 22.81 0.12 -32.75
N VAL A 640 22.09 1.07 -32.14
CA VAL A 640 20.63 0.98 -31.97
C VAL A 640 19.92 0.93 -33.31
N GLU A 641 20.31 1.77 -34.27
CA GLU A 641 19.75 1.74 -35.63
C GLU A 641 19.99 0.40 -36.33
N ARG A 642 21.20 -0.17 -36.21
CA ARG A 642 21.56 -1.49 -36.76
C ARG A 642 20.81 -2.64 -36.08
N MET A 643 20.55 -2.55 -34.79
CA MET A 643 19.71 -3.50 -34.07
C MET A 643 18.27 -3.41 -34.56
N SER A 644 17.70 -2.21 -34.65
CA SER A 644 16.35 -1.99 -35.16
C SER A 644 16.17 -2.48 -36.60
N ALA A 645 17.18 -2.31 -37.46
CA ALA A 645 17.16 -2.84 -38.82
C ALA A 645 17.13 -4.38 -38.86
N ARG A 646 17.88 -5.06 -37.98
CA ARG A 646 17.81 -6.54 -37.83
C ARG A 646 16.49 -6.99 -37.24
N ASP A 647 15.95 -6.21 -36.32
CA ASP A 647 14.64 -6.44 -35.73
C ASP A 647 13.54 -6.40 -36.80
N GLY A 648 13.64 -5.48 -37.77
CA GLY A 648 12.75 -5.43 -38.94
C GLY A 648 13.03 -6.50 -40.02
N LYS A 649 14.29 -6.88 -40.25
CA LYS A 649 14.66 -7.84 -41.33
C LYS A 649 14.37 -9.31 -40.98
N SER A 650 14.34 -9.66 -39.69
CA SER A 650 13.94 -11.00 -39.24
C SER A 650 12.44 -11.31 -39.47
N MET A 651 11.63 -10.32 -39.85
CA MET A 651 10.21 -10.50 -40.20
C MET A 651 9.96 -10.76 -41.70
N SER A 652 11.00 -10.79 -42.55
CA SER A 652 10.84 -11.01 -44.00
C SER A 652 11.76 -12.11 -44.56
N CYS A 653 11.37 -13.37 -44.45
CA CYS A 653 11.82 -14.48 -45.32
C CYS A 653 10.96 -15.73 -45.06
N GLY A 654 10.42 -16.49 -46.02
CA GLY A 654 10.46 -16.35 -47.48
C GLY A 654 9.66 -17.48 -48.18
N CYS A 655 9.36 -17.28 -49.45
CA CYS A 655 9.19 -18.32 -50.49
C CYS A 655 9.36 -17.66 -51.87
N SER A 656 10.20 -18.24 -52.72
CA SER A 656 10.33 -17.94 -54.16
C SER A 656 9.17 -18.57 -54.96
N PRO A 657 8.84 -18.05 -56.16
CA PRO A 657 7.66 -18.48 -56.90
C PRO A 657 7.97 -19.68 -57.81
N GLY A 658 7.24 -20.79 -57.64
CA GLY A 658 7.24 -21.93 -58.56
C GLY A 658 6.44 -23.13 -58.04
N ASP A 659 5.61 -23.70 -58.92
CA ASP A 659 4.90 -25.00 -58.86
C ASP A 659 3.58 -25.16 -58.07
N HIS A 660 2.50 -25.02 -58.85
CA HIS A 660 1.33 -25.90 -59.00
C HIS A 660 0.69 -26.60 -57.76
N GLY A 661 -0.56 -26.19 -57.47
CA GLY A 661 -1.73 -27.08 -57.54
C GLY A 661 -2.26 -27.72 -56.26
N GLY A 662 -3.52 -27.42 -55.93
CA GLY A 662 -4.44 -28.35 -55.26
C GLY A 662 -4.66 -28.12 -53.76
N PHE A 663 -5.95 -28.01 -53.39
CA PHE A 663 -6.51 -27.94 -52.05
C PHE A 663 -6.04 -29.06 -51.10
N ASP A 664 -5.75 -28.71 -49.83
CA ASP A 664 -6.50 -29.18 -48.64
C ASP A 664 -5.98 -28.51 -47.34
N MET A 665 -6.89 -27.98 -46.52
CA MET A 665 -6.68 -27.64 -45.09
C MET A 665 -7.17 -28.85 -44.28
N PRO A 666 -6.58 -29.23 -43.10
CA PRO A 666 -6.45 -28.33 -41.94
C PRO A 666 -5.30 -28.63 -40.94
N SER A 667 -4.98 -27.67 -40.07
CA SER A 667 -5.15 -27.80 -38.60
C SER A 667 -4.35 -26.75 -37.81
N LEU A 668 -4.95 -26.42 -36.67
CA LEU A 668 -4.64 -25.41 -35.64
C LEU A 668 -3.27 -25.53 -34.95
N GLY A 669 -2.28 -26.20 -35.55
CA GLY A 669 -0.98 -26.50 -34.93
C GLY A 669 0.13 -25.48 -35.18
N ALA A 670 0.03 -24.67 -36.24
CA ALA A 670 1.13 -23.77 -36.63
C ALA A 670 1.12 -22.39 -35.95
N THR A 671 0.00 -21.99 -35.33
CA THR A 671 -0.14 -20.66 -34.69
C THR A 671 0.53 -20.58 -33.32
N LEU A 672 0.74 -21.71 -32.64
CA LEU A 672 1.28 -21.77 -31.27
C LEU A 672 2.81 -21.68 -31.19
N ALA A 673 3.53 -21.84 -32.30
CA ALA A 673 5.00 -21.86 -32.29
C ALA A 673 5.67 -20.46 -32.37
N ARG A 674 4.91 -19.38 -32.58
CA ARG A 674 5.46 -18.03 -32.79
C ARG A 674 5.51 -17.13 -31.53
N PHE A 675 5.06 -17.58 -30.36
CA PHE A 675 4.84 -16.69 -29.21
C PHE A 675 5.95 -16.61 -28.14
N ARG A 676 7.14 -17.19 -28.34
CA ARG A 676 8.11 -17.42 -27.24
C ARG A 676 9.28 -16.42 -27.06
N GLY A 677 9.26 -15.21 -27.62
CA GLY A 677 10.35 -14.27 -27.30
C GLY A 677 10.20 -12.84 -27.80
N VAL A 678 9.36 -12.04 -27.17
CA VAL A 678 9.23 -10.59 -27.44
C VAL A 678 9.14 -9.80 -26.13
N ARG A 679 9.76 -8.61 -26.07
CA ARG A 679 9.85 -7.76 -24.87
C ARG A 679 8.60 -6.91 -24.66
N ARG A 680 8.35 -6.60 -23.37
CA ARG A 680 7.09 -6.12 -22.77
C ARG A 680 6.49 -4.80 -23.28
N ASP A 681 7.24 -3.91 -23.95
CA ASP A 681 6.70 -2.62 -24.40
C ASP A 681 6.31 -2.61 -25.90
N ASP A 682 6.92 -3.47 -26.72
CA ASP A 682 6.64 -3.56 -28.16
C ASP A 682 5.32 -4.30 -28.45
N ASN A 683 4.90 -5.20 -27.54
CA ASN A 683 3.65 -5.97 -27.64
C ASN A 683 2.38 -5.11 -27.77
N ILE A 684 2.34 -3.91 -27.17
CA ILE A 684 1.14 -3.06 -27.20
C ILE A 684 0.99 -2.38 -28.56
N ILE A 685 2.10 -1.99 -29.19
CA ILE A 685 2.08 -1.35 -30.51
C ILE A 685 1.85 -2.43 -31.59
N GLU A 686 2.51 -3.58 -31.46
CA GLU A 686 2.41 -4.67 -32.43
C GLU A 686 1.03 -5.36 -32.39
N LEU A 687 0.41 -5.61 -31.22
CA LEU A 687 -0.99 -6.10 -31.17
C LEU A 687 -1.99 -5.05 -31.66
N ARG A 688 -1.77 -3.76 -31.40
CA ARG A 688 -2.63 -2.68 -31.91
C ARG A 688 -2.61 -2.66 -33.43
N ASP A 689 -1.43 -2.69 -34.02
CA ASP A 689 -1.27 -2.62 -35.47
C ASP A 689 -1.70 -3.95 -36.13
N THR A 690 -1.50 -5.10 -35.47
CA THR A 690 -1.98 -6.42 -35.93
C THR A 690 -3.50 -6.56 -35.84
N LEU A 691 -4.17 -6.06 -34.80
CA LEU A 691 -5.64 -6.07 -34.70
C LEU A 691 -6.29 -5.07 -35.67
N THR A 692 -5.62 -3.94 -35.94
CA THR A 692 -6.05 -2.98 -36.95
C THR A 692 -5.86 -3.53 -38.37
N ALA A 693 -4.85 -4.40 -38.57
CA ALA A 693 -4.56 -5.02 -39.86
C ALA A 693 -5.26 -6.37 -40.12
N ALA A 694 -5.65 -7.11 -39.07
CA ALA A 694 -6.19 -8.47 -39.19
C ALA A 694 -7.71 -8.54 -39.47
N ASN A 695 -8.49 -7.52 -39.09
CA ASN A 695 -9.93 -7.47 -39.37
C ASN A 695 -10.30 -6.06 -39.87
N GLY A 696 -10.85 -5.96 -41.08
CA GLY A 696 -11.28 -4.69 -41.67
C GLY A 696 -12.37 -3.92 -40.90
N ASN A 697 -12.93 -4.51 -39.83
CA ASN A 697 -14.03 -3.98 -39.01
C ASN A 697 -13.71 -3.99 -37.49
N GLY A 698 -12.44 -3.73 -37.12
CA GLY A 698 -12.03 -3.60 -35.71
C GLY A 698 -12.45 -2.29 -35.03
N LEU A 699 -12.62 -2.33 -33.70
CA LEU A 699 -12.86 -1.14 -32.85
C LEU A 699 -11.87 -0.01 -33.19
N ASP A 700 -12.35 1.16 -33.59
CA ASP A 700 -11.53 2.37 -33.71
C ASP A 700 -11.13 2.85 -32.32
N ALA A 701 -10.02 2.29 -31.83
CA ALA A 701 -9.44 2.53 -30.53
C ALA A 701 -9.18 4.03 -30.28
N GLU A 702 -8.78 4.75 -31.32
CA GLU A 702 -8.45 6.17 -31.22
C GLU A 702 -9.72 7.05 -31.20
N ALA A 703 -10.77 6.70 -31.94
CA ALA A 703 -12.07 7.35 -31.82
C ALA A 703 -12.69 7.11 -30.43
N ALA A 704 -12.66 5.88 -29.92
CA ALA A 704 -13.14 5.54 -28.59
C ALA A 704 -12.41 6.36 -27.51
N ARG A 705 -11.07 6.45 -27.59
CA ARG A 705 -10.24 7.29 -26.72
C ARG A 705 -10.66 8.75 -26.78
N ARG A 706 -10.76 9.32 -27.98
CA ARG A 706 -11.16 10.73 -28.18
C ARG A 706 -12.55 11.02 -27.60
N GLN A 707 -13.50 10.10 -27.74
CA GLN A 707 -14.85 10.26 -27.19
C GLN A 707 -14.83 10.28 -25.65
N MET A 708 -14.10 9.36 -25.02
CA MET A 708 -13.95 9.32 -23.57
C MET A 708 -13.23 10.57 -23.02
N ASP A 709 -12.15 11.03 -23.67
CA ASP A 709 -11.42 12.24 -23.26
C ASP A 709 -12.28 13.51 -23.36
N GLN A 710 -13.06 13.63 -24.44
CA GLN A 710 -13.99 14.74 -24.61
C GLN A 710 -15.06 14.74 -23.52
N ALA A 711 -15.52 13.57 -23.10
CA ALA A 711 -16.52 13.45 -22.05
C ALA A 711 -15.96 13.71 -20.66
N GLU A 712 -14.76 13.21 -20.34
CA GLU A 712 -14.04 13.56 -19.11
C GLU A 712 -13.92 15.08 -18.97
N LYS A 713 -13.54 15.75 -20.07
CA LYS A 713 -13.44 17.21 -20.11
C LYS A 713 -14.80 17.88 -19.89
N ARG A 714 -15.86 17.44 -20.58
CA ARG A 714 -17.21 18.01 -20.44
C ARG A 714 -17.76 17.85 -19.02
N ILE A 715 -17.63 16.66 -18.42
CA ILE A 715 -18.04 16.40 -17.04
C ILE A 715 -17.24 17.31 -16.10
N GLY A 716 -15.92 17.40 -16.29
CA GLY A 716 -15.07 18.27 -15.49
C GLY A 716 -15.46 19.75 -15.59
N ASP A 717 -15.78 20.24 -16.78
CA ASP A 717 -16.19 21.62 -17.00
C ASP A 717 -17.59 21.90 -16.40
N ALA A 718 -18.54 20.96 -16.51
CA ALA A 718 -19.86 21.06 -15.89
C ALA A 718 -19.78 21.06 -14.36
N MET A 719 -19.00 20.14 -13.78
CA MET A 719 -18.75 20.10 -12.33
C MET A 719 -18.04 21.34 -11.81
N ARG A 720 -17.11 21.90 -12.58
CA ARG A 720 -16.46 23.17 -12.23
C ARG A 720 -17.50 24.30 -12.12
N LYS A 721 -18.46 24.36 -13.03
CA LYS A 721 -19.54 25.36 -12.98
C LYS A 721 -20.39 25.19 -11.71
N VAL A 722 -20.79 23.97 -11.37
CA VAL A 722 -21.52 23.68 -10.12
C VAL A 722 -20.67 24.05 -8.89
N ALA A 723 -19.36 23.83 -8.92
CA ALA A 723 -18.45 24.22 -7.83
C ALA A 723 -18.29 25.73 -7.67
N GLN A 724 -18.31 26.49 -8.75
CA GLN A 724 -18.31 27.95 -8.70
C GLN A 724 -19.58 28.47 -8.02
N ASP A 725 -20.73 27.88 -8.33
CA ASP A 725 -22.00 28.22 -7.70
C ASP A 725 -22.03 27.80 -6.22
N HIS A 726 -21.54 26.59 -5.90
CA HIS A 726 -21.41 26.08 -4.53
C HIS A 726 -20.55 26.99 -3.67
N ARG A 727 -19.38 27.40 -4.18
CA ARG A 727 -18.50 28.35 -3.50
C ARG A 727 -19.18 29.69 -3.24
N ARG A 728 -19.96 30.20 -4.20
CA ARG A 728 -20.69 31.47 -4.05
C ARG A 728 -21.76 31.36 -2.96
N ALA A 729 -22.58 30.31 -2.99
CA ALA A 729 -23.63 30.09 -2.00
C ALA A 729 -23.08 29.87 -0.58
N TYR A 730 -22.01 29.06 -0.45
CA TYR A 730 -21.38 28.84 0.85
C TYR A 730 -20.81 30.14 1.45
N ARG A 731 -20.21 30.99 0.61
CA ARG A 731 -19.69 32.30 1.03
C ARG A 731 -20.81 33.22 1.51
N GLU A 732 -21.94 33.28 0.82
CA GLU A 732 -23.09 34.07 1.22
C GLU A 732 -23.62 33.61 2.61
N LEU A 733 -23.75 32.30 2.82
CA LEU A 733 -24.22 31.74 4.10
C LEU A 733 -23.27 31.99 5.28
N VAL A 734 -21.96 31.89 5.05
CA VAL A 734 -20.96 32.10 6.12
C VAL A 734 -20.75 33.58 6.40
N ARG A 735 -20.83 34.45 5.38
CA ARG A 735 -20.64 35.90 5.51
C ARG A 735 -21.70 36.55 6.39
N ASP A 736 -22.95 36.10 6.30
CA ASP A 736 -24.05 36.69 7.05
C ASP A 736 -24.04 36.31 8.54
N GLY A 737 -23.12 35.44 8.97
CA GLY A 737 -23.02 34.94 10.34
C GLY A 737 -24.26 34.17 10.82
N SER A 738 -25.18 33.88 9.91
CA SER A 738 -26.52 33.33 10.19
C SER A 738 -26.49 31.82 10.44
N MET A 739 -25.42 31.13 10.02
CA MET A 739 -25.27 29.69 10.15
C MET A 739 -23.88 29.33 10.67
N THR A 740 -23.81 28.31 11.53
CA THR A 740 -22.53 27.68 11.89
C THR A 740 -21.94 26.95 10.67
N PRO A 741 -20.61 26.78 10.56
CA PRO A 741 -20.00 26.06 9.44
C PRO A 741 -20.61 24.66 9.20
N ARG A 742 -20.99 23.97 10.28
CA ARG A 742 -21.64 22.66 10.20
C ARG A 742 -23.05 22.72 9.59
N GLN A 743 -23.81 23.77 9.89
CA GLN A 743 -25.14 23.97 9.31
C GLN A 743 -25.03 24.40 7.84
N ALA A 744 -24.05 25.24 7.51
CA ALA A 744 -23.75 25.61 6.13
C ALA A 744 -23.33 24.39 5.29
N ASP A 745 -22.47 23.51 5.84
CA ASP A 745 -22.07 22.26 5.17
C ASP A 745 -23.28 21.37 4.87
N GLN A 746 -24.20 21.19 5.82
CA GLN A 746 -25.41 20.40 5.61
C GLN A 746 -26.32 21.02 4.55
N ALA A 747 -26.59 22.32 4.64
CA ALA A 747 -27.42 23.03 3.67
C ALA A 747 -26.84 22.96 2.25
N MET A 748 -25.53 23.16 2.10
CA MET A 748 -24.86 23.01 0.82
C MET A 748 -24.89 21.58 0.29
N ARG A 749 -24.82 20.58 1.16
CA ARG A 749 -24.91 19.18 0.74
C ARG A 749 -26.26 18.89 0.10
N GLU A 750 -27.33 19.33 0.75
CA GLU A 750 -28.71 19.12 0.29
C GLU A 750 -28.97 19.85 -1.04
N GLU A 751 -28.38 21.04 -1.23
CA GLU A 751 -28.55 21.82 -2.46
C GLU A 751 -27.64 21.38 -3.62
N PHE A 752 -26.35 21.17 -3.37
CA PHE A 752 -25.36 21.04 -4.44
C PHE A 752 -25.05 19.60 -4.83
N LEU A 753 -25.24 18.61 -3.94
CA LEU A 753 -25.00 17.21 -4.30
C LEU A 753 -25.88 16.76 -5.48
N PRO A 754 -27.20 17.05 -5.53
CA PRO A 754 -28.03 16.73 -6.70
C PRO A 754 -27.55 17.42 -7.99
N ARG A 755 -27.05 18.66 -7.89
CA ARG A 755 -26.54 19.40 -9.05
C ARG A 755 -25.25 18.79 -9.61
N TYR A 756 -24.39 18.26 -8.74
CA TYR A 756 -23.22 17.49 -9.16
C TYR A 756 -23.61 16.15 -9.79
N GLU A 757 -24.64 15.49 -9.25
CA GLU A 757 -25.18 14.26 -9.83
C GLU A 757 -25.74 14.50 -11.24
N ASP A 758 -26.53 15.56 -11.44
CA ASP A 758 -27.07 15.91 -12.76
C ASP A 758 -25.96 16.18 -13.78
N ALA A 759 -24.93 16.95 -13.38
CA ALA A 759 -23.76 17.23 -14.22
C ALA A 759 -22.97 15.97 -14.58
N ALA A 760 -22.82 15.02 -13.64
CA ALA A 760 -22.19 13.73 -13.90
C ALA A 760 -23.06 12.86 -14.83
N ARG A 761 -24.36 12.79 -14.54
CA ARG A 761 -25.35 11.96 -15.24
C ARG A 761 -25.44 12.34 -16.71
N GLU A 762 -25.56 13.62 -17.03
CA GLU A 762 -25.63 14.10 -18.41
C GLU A 762 -24.38 13.69 -19.22
N GLY A 763 -23.19 13.91 -18.65
CA GLY A 763 -21.94 13.58 -19.33
C GLY A 763 -21.71 12.07 -19.47
N LEU A 764 -22.10 11.25 -18.49
CA LEU A 764 -22.01 9.79 -18.58
C LEU A 764 -23.02 9.23 -19.59
N ARG A 765 -24.24 9.79 -19.67
CA ARG A 765 -25.24 9.42 -20.68
C ARG A 765 -24.76 9.72 -22.10
N ASP A 766 -24.19 10.91 -22.34
CA ASP A 766 -23.62 11.28 -23.65
C ASP A 766 -22.52 10.31 -24.10
N VAL A 767 -21.70 9.80 -23.17
CA VAL A 767 -20.67 8.78 -23.47
C VAL A 767 -21.31 7.45 -23.84
N GLY A 768 -22.27 6.97 -23.05
CA GLY A 768 -22.97 5.72 -23.32
C GLY A 768 -23.64 5.74 -24.70
N ASP A 769 -24.33 6.83 -25.03
CA ASP A 769 -24.96 7.02 -26.35
C ASP A 769 -23.93 7.04 -27.50
N LYS A 770 -22.79 7.71 -27.30
CA LYS A 770 -21.71 7.70 -28.30
C LYS A 770 -21.10 6.32 -28.46
N ALA A 771 -20.96 5.56 -27.38
CA ALA A 771 -20.45 4.20 -27.38
C ALA A 771 -21.37 3.26 -28.15
N LYS A 772 -22.69 3.34 -27.95
CA LYS A 772 -23.71 2.63 -28.76
C LYS A 772 -23.54 2.91 -30.25
N ARG A 773 -23.51 4.19 -30.62
CA ARG A 773 -23.35 4.60 -32.02
C ARG A 773 -21.99 4.18 -32.60
N GLN A 774 -20.93 4.18 -31.79
CA GLN A 774 -19.61 3.71 -32.23
C GLN A 774 -19.63 2.21 -32.45
N PHE A 775 -20.20 1.44 -31.53
CA PHE A 775 -20.36 0.00 -31.68
C PHE A 775 -21.11 -0.35 -32.97
N LEU A 776 -22.22 0.34 -33.26
CA LEU A 776 -22.93 0.14 -34.52
C LEU A 776 -22.07 0.49 -35.75
N ARG A 777 -21.27 1.56 -35.69
CA ARG A 777 -20.33 1.88 -36.79
C ARG A 777 -19.22 0.86 -36.92
N ASP A 778 -18.71 0.31 -35.82
CA ASP A 778 -17.69 -0.73 -35.82
C ASP A 778 -18.25 -2.02 -36.48
N LEU A 779 -19.56 -2.27 -36.33
CA LEU A 779 -20.29 -3.31 -37.06
C LEU A 779 -20.65 -2.93 -38.50
N GLY A 780 -20.19 -1.78 -39.02
CA GLY A 780 -20.44 -1.34 -40.40
C GLY A 780 -21.76 -0.60 -40.63
N PHE A 781 -22.57 -0.32 -39.61
CA PHE A 781 -23.83 0.41 -39.77
C PHE A 781 -23.65 1.90 -40.03
N THR A 782 -24.49 2.46 -40.91
CA THR A 782 -24.65 3.91 -41.02
C THR A 782 -25.67 4.41 -40.01
N VAL A 783 -25.19 5.14 -39.00
CA VAL A 783 -26.03 5.76 -37.96
C VAL A 783 -26.07 7.27 -38.18
N ALA A 784 -27.28 7.85 -38.22
CA ALA A 784 -27.44 9.29 -38.31
C ALA A 784 -26.74 9.99 -37.14
N ARG A 785 -26.03 11.09 -37.42
CA ARG A 785 -25.14 11.77 -36.46
C ARG A 785 -25.85 12.23 -35.18
N ASP A 786 -27.15 12.52 -35.29
CA ASP A 786 -27.97 13.12 -34.22
C ASP A 786 -29.03 12.16 -33.64
N ALA A 787 -29.06 10.88 -34.03
CA ALA A 787 -29.99 9.92 -33.47
C ALA A 787 -29.67 9.64 -31.98
N ARG A 788 -30.60 9.97 -31.08
CA ARG A 788 -30.57 9.48 -29.69
C ARG A 788 -31.12 8.06 -29.68
N MET A 789 -30.37 7.15 -29.07
CA MET A 789 -30.81 5.77 -28.89
C MET A 789 -31.46 5.64 -27.51
N PRO A 790 -32.60 4.94 -27.38
CA PRO A 790 -33.15 4.64 -26.06
C PRO A 790 -32.12 3.86 -25.23
N MET A 791 -32.12 4.10 -23.92
CA MET A 791 -31.37 3.30 -22.94
C MET A 791 -32.30 2.31 -22.29
N THR A 792 -31.81 1.12 -21.97
CA THR A 792 -32.53 0.20 -21.09
C THR A 792 -32.59 0.76 -19.67
N ASP A 793 -33.61 0.37 -18.91
CA ASP A 793 -33.74 0.73 -17.50
C ASP A 793 -32.52 0.27 -16.68
N ALA A 794 -31.92 -0.86 -17.05
CA ALA A 794 -30.72 -1.41 -16.41
C ALA A 794 -29.49 -0.50 -16.62
N MET A 795 -29.29 -0.02 -17.85
CA MET A 795 -28.23 0.94 -18.17
C MET A 795 -28.47 2.28 -17.47
N GLU A 796 -29.71 2.77 -17.45
CA GLU A 796 -30.05 4.03 -16.79
C GLU A 796 -29.75 3.97 -15.28
N ALA A 797 -30.11 2.87 -14.62
CA ALA A 797 -29.77 2.62 -13.22
C ALA A 797 -28.25 2.53 -12.96
N ALA A 798 -27.49 1.89 -13.86
CA ALA A 798 -26.04 1.78 -13.75
C ALA A 798 -25.33 3.15 -13.91
N LEU A 799 -25.84 3.99 -14.81
CA LEU A 799 -25.35 5.35 -15.01
C LEU A 799 -25.71 6.26 -13.83
N GLU A 800 -26.89 6.09 -13.23
CA GLU A 800 -27.29 6.84 -12.04
C GLU A 800 -26.43 6.52 -10.82
N ALA A 801 -26.19 5.22 -10.56
CA ALA A 801 -25.28 4.81 -9.49
C ALA A 801 -23.86 5.36 -9.71
N SER A 802 -23.40 5.35 -10.96
CA SER A 802 -22.11 5.90 -11.36
C SER A 802 -22.05 7.42 -11.17
N ALA A 803 -23.10 8.15 -11.53
CA ALA A 803 -23.20 9.60 -11.38
C ALA A 803 -23.15 10.02 -9.90
N TYR A 804 -23.85 9.28 -9.03
CA TYR A 804 -23.81 9.49 -7.58
C TYR A 804 -22.39 9.34 -7.02
N ASP A 805 -21.68 8.27 -7.42
CA ASP A 805 -20.30 8.03 -6.97
C ASP A 805 -19.36 9.20 -7.36
N VAL A 806 -19.44 9.72 -8.61
CA VAL A 806 -18.62 10.88 -9.02
C VAL A 806 -18.98 12.11 -8.18
N ALA A 807 -20.28 12.37 -8.03
CA ALA A 807 -20.79 13.55 -7.35
C ALA A 807 -20.39 13.56 -5.88
N ALA A 808 -20.53 12.43 -5.18
CA ALA A 808 -20.16 12.29 -3.78
C ALA A 808 -18.65 12.45 -3.54
N GLU A 809 -17.81 11.85 -4.40
CA GLU A 809 -16.36 11.98 -4.29
C GLU A 809 -15.91 13.43 -4.54
N PHE A 810 -16.45 14.07 -5.59
CA PHE A 810 -16.10 15.45 -5.90
C PHE A 810 -16.59 16.43 -4.83
N TYR A 811 -17.83 16.24 -4.35
CA TYR A 811 -18.40 17.03 -3.26
C TYR A 811 -17.53 16.95 -2.01
N GLY A 812 -17.15 15.73 -1.57
CA GLY A 812 -16.32 15.56 -0.36
C GLY A 812 -14.94 16.22 -0.49
N ARG A 813 -14.35 16.24 -1.69
CA ARG A 813 -13.11 16.97 -1.95
C ARG A 813 -13.31 18.49 -1.90
N GLN A 814 -14.39 19.01 -2.49
CA GLN A 814 -14.72 20.43 -2.43
C GLN A 814 -14.98 20.89 -0.99
N GLU A 815 -15.78 20.14 -0.23
CA GLU A 815 -16.04 20.38 1.19
C GLU A 815 -14.73 20.46 1.99
N GLY A 816 -13.79 19.53 1.74
CA GLY A 816 -12.48 19.54 2.38
C GLY A 816 -11.59 20.74 2.01
N VAL A 817 -11.77 21.33 0.83
CA VAL A 817 -11.08 22.57 0.44
C VAL A 817 -11.72 23.77 1.12
N MET A 818 -13.05 23.87 1.10
CA MET A 818 -13.80 24.97 1.72
C MET A 818 -13.56 25.03 3.25
N ARG A 819 -13.52 23.87 3.93
CA ARG A 819 -13.24 23.82 5.38
C ARG A 819 -11.85 24.36 5.73
N ARG A 820 -10.82 24.02 4.93
CA ARG A 820 -9.44 24.48 5.16
C ARG A 820 -9.32 25.98 4.94
N SER A 821 -9.96 26.51 3.91
CA SER A 821 -9.92 27.95 3.64
C SER A 821 -10.63 28.79 4.72
N VAL A 822 -11.73 28.32 5.32
CA VAL A 822 -12.40 29.07 6.39
C VAL A 822 -11.54 29.14 7.66
N THR A 823 -10.79 28.07 7.96
CA THR A 823 -9.89 28.05 9.12
C THR A 823 -8.61 28.86 8.94
N GLU A 824 -8.17 29.10 7.70
CA GLU A 824 -6.92 29.80 7.37
C GLU A 824 -7.16 31.28 7.03
N ASP A 825 -8.23 31.63 6.31
CA ASP A 825 -8.49 33.01 5.85
C ASP A 825 -9.08 33.93 6.94
N SER A 826 -9.66 33.37 8.01
CA SER A 826 -10.12 34.15 9.17
C SER A 826 -8.98 34.82 9.94
N ALA A 827 -7.72 34.45 9.67
CA ALA A 827 -6.53 35.06 10.25
C ALA A 827 -5.83 36.10 9.33
N ALA A 828 -6.10 36.11 8.02
CA ALA A 828 -5.28 36.85 7.04
C ALA A 828 -5.99 38.03 6.34
N GLY A 829 -7.32 38.14 6.41
CA GLY A 829 -8.04 39.30 5.84
C GLY A 829 -7.99 39.42 4.31
N ASP A 830 -7.53 38.39 3.58
CA ASP A 830 -7.51 38.38 2.12
C ASP A 830 -8.83 37.78 1.57
N GLU A 831 -9.64 38.65 0.94
CA GLU A 831 -10.99 38.32 0.46
C GLU A 831 -11.00 37.44 -0.81
N THR A 832 -9.84 37.15 -1.42
CA THR A 832 -9.78 36.52 -2.75
C THR A 832 -9.47 35.01 -2.76
N GLY A 833 -9.04 34.43 -1.62
CA GLY A 833 -8.18 33.24 -1.59
C GLY A 833 -8.79 31.83 -1.69
N VAL A 834 -10.09 31.59 -1.44
CA VAL A 834 -10.60 30.20 -1.36
C VAL A 834 -10.37 29.41 -2.67
N PRO A 835 -9.51 28.37 -2.70
CA PRO A 835 -9.20 27.68 -3.94
C PRO A 835 -10.42 26.87 -4.43
N ILE A 836 -10.74 26.93 -5.72
CA ILE A 836 -11.69 26.00 -6.36
C ILE A 836 -10.87 24.81 -6.84
N LEU A 837 -11.32 23.57 -6.59
CA LEU A 837 -10.66 22.43 -7.25
C LEU A 837 -10.67 22.64 -8.76
N GLU A 838 -9.49 22.55 -9.37
CA GLU A 838 -9.38 22.63 -10.81
C GLU A 838 -10.23 21.56 -11.51
N ALA A 839 -10.74 21.84 -12.72
CA ALA A 839 -11.46 20.81 -13.49
C ALA A 839 -10.59 19.61 -13.83
N SER A 840 -9.27 19.73 -13.78
CA SER A 840 -8.34 18.60 -13.85
C SER A 840 -8.61 17.57 -12.75
N THR A 841 -9.01 18.03 -11.55
CA THR A 841 -9.36 17.16 -10.41
C THR A 841 -10.76 16.56 -10.54
N ALA A 842 -11.73 17.32 -11.07
CA ALA A 842 -13.07 16.83 -11.39
C ALA A 842 -13.03 15.75 -12.49
N ALA A 843 -12.29 16.01 -13.56
CA ALA A 843 -12.04 15.07 -14.64
C ALA A 843 -11.32 13.81 -14.13
N LEU A 844 -10.42 13.95 -13.16
CA LEU A 844 -9.76 12.80 -12.53
C LEU A 844 -10.75 11.90 -11.77
N ALA A 845 -11.74 12.48 -11.08
CA ALA A 845 -12.79 11.72 -10.39
C ALA A 845 -13.74 11.03 -11.38
N ALA A 846 -14.06 11.69 -12.51
CA ALA A 846 -14.94 11.14 -13.54
C ALA A 846 -14.28 10.03 -14.39
N ARG A 847 -12.95 10.02 -14.52
CA ARG A 847 -12.18 9.12 -15.41
C ARG A 847 -12.50 7.64 -15.26
N GLY A 848 -12.54 7.12 -14.03
CA GLY A 848 -12.83 5.71 -13.76
C GLY A 848 -14.28 5.30 -14.01
N LEU A 849 -15.17 6.27 -14.24
CA LEU A 849 -16.61 6.08 -14.41
C LEU A 849 -17.03 6.30 -15.87
N VAL A 850 -16.32 7.15 -16.62
CA VAL A 850 -16.48 7.30 -18.08
C VAL A 850 -16.23 5.98 -18.81
N GLY A 851 -15.18 5.23 -18.46
CA GLY A 851 -14.93 3.90 -19.05
C GLY A 851 -16.04 2.88 -18.75
N ARG A 852 -16.63 2.94 -17.56
CA ARG A 852 -17.78 2.09 -17.18
C ARG A 852 -19.04 2.46 -17.96
N ALA A 853 -19.34 3.75 -18.08
CA ALA A 853 -20.46 4.23 -18.90
C ALA A 853 -20.29 3.88 -20.39
N TYR A 854 -19.05 3.94 -20.89
CA TYR A 854 -18.73 3.53 -22.25
C TYR A 854 -19.00 2.04 -22.48
N ASN A 855 -18.53 1.16 -21.57
CA ASN A 855 -18.81 -0.27 -21.66
C ASN A 855 -20.30 -0.57 -21.52
N ALA A 856 -20.98 0.05 -20.54
CA ALA A 856 -22.42 -0.14 -20.34
C ALA A 856 -23.24 0.23 -21.58
N GLY A 857 -22.85 1.28 -22.30
CA GLY A 857 -23.48 1.62 -23.58
C GLY A 857 -23.29 0.56 -24.66
N ARG A 858 -22.13 -0.11 -24.71
CA ARG A 858 -21.90 -1.22 -25.65
C ARG A 858 -22.65 -2.48 -25.22
N ASP A 859 -22.67 -2.78 -23.93
CA ASP A 859 -23.39 -3.92 -23.34
C ASP A 859 -24.88 -3.84 -23.64
N ASP A 860 -25.48 -2.68 -23.42
CA ASP A 860 -26.89 -2.42 -23.72
C ASP A 860 -27.20 -2.67 -25.21
N MET A 861 -26.28 -2.33 -26.10
CA MET A 861 -26.45 -2.62 -27.53
C MET A 861 -26.29 -4.09 -27.85
N ILE A 862 -25.38 -4.78 -27.17
CA ILE A 862 -25.22 -6.22 -27.32
C ILE A 862 -26.45 -6.96 -26.83
N GLU A 863 -27.00 -6.59 -25.67
CA GLU A 863 -28.25 -7.14 -25.15
C GLU A 863 -29.39 -6.90 -26.13
N THR A 864 -29.51 -5.69 -26.69
CA THR A 864 -30.51 -5.38 -27.73
C THR A 864 -30.33 -6.27 -28.97
N VAL A 865 -29.10 -6.53 -29.41
CA VAL A 865 -28.80 -7.42 -30.54
C VAL A 865 -29.15 -8.88 -30.20
N GLN A 866 -28.86 -9.34 -28.98
CA GLN A 866 -29.18 -10.69 -28.52
C GLN A 866 -30.69 -10.91 -28.34
N GLU A 867 -31.43 -9.90 -27.86
CA GLU A 867 -32.90 -9.95 -27.77
C GLU A 867 -33.54 -10.01 -29.15
N ALA A 868 -33.00 -9.26 -30.12
CA ALA A 868 -33.47 -9.28 -31.49
C ALA A 868 -33.11 -10.60 -32.23
N VAL A 869 -32.10 -11.32 -31.76
CA VAL A 869 -31.64 -12.61 -32.34
C VAL A 869 -31.42 -13.66 -31.25
N PRO A 870 -32.49 -14.31 -30.78
CA PRO A 870 -32.38 -15.32 -29.73
C PRO A 870 -31.49 -16.52 -30.12
N GLU A 871 -31.27 -16.74 -31.43
CA GLU A 871 -30.43 -17.81 -31.98
C GLU A 871 -28.97 -17.40 -32.20
N ALA A 872 -28.58 -16.13 -31.96
CA ALA A 872 -27.21 -15.70 -32.07
C ALA A 872 -26.34 -16.37 -30.99
N PRO A 873 -25.10 -16.80 -31.31
CA PRO A 873 -24.21 -17.39 -30.33
C PRO A 873 -23.77 -16.33 -29.31
N GLN A 874 -23.25 -16.83 -28.20
CA GLN A 874 -22.68 -16.04 -27.12
C GLN A 874 -21.61 -15.07 -27.67
N ILE A 875 -21.91 -13.77 -27.64
CA ILE A 875 -20.95 -12.71 -27.97
C ILE A 875 -19.82 -12.78 -26.96
N ILE A 876 -18.59 -12.70 -27.45
CA ILE A 876 -17.41 -12.83 -26.63
C ILE A 876 -16.82 -11.44 -26.39
N ALA A 877 -16.66 -11.06 -25.12
CA ALA A 877 -15.93 -9.89 -24.69
C ALA A 877 -14.49 -10.26 -24.36
N LYS A 878 -13.53 -9.64 -25.06
CA LYS A 878 -12.12 -9.63 -24.72
C LYS A 878 -11.78 -8.31 -24.08
N ARG A 879 -11.06 -8.36 -22.96
CA ARG A 879 -10.68 -7.13 -22.26
C ARG A 879 -9.64 -6.35 -23.08
N SER A 880 -9.90 -5.07 -23.27
CA SER A 880 -9.03 -4.15 -24.00
C SER A 880 -8.35 -3.18 -23.04
N SER A 881 -7.36 -3.69 -22.31
CA SER A 881 -6.30 -2.82 -21.78
C SER A 881 -5.52 -2.11 -22.89
N MET A 882 -5.77 -2.40 -24.17
CA MET A 882 -4.94 -2.00 -25.30
C MET A 882 -5.23 -0.61 -25.89
N LEU A 883 -6.18 0.15 -25.33
CA LEU A 883 -6.52 1.49 -25.84
C LEU A 883 -5.56 2.61 -25.40
N ASP A 884 -4.76 2.40 -24.36
CA ASP A 884 -3.87 3.42 -23.78
C ASP A 884 -2.53 2.80 -23.37
N ASP A 885 -1.43 3.51 -23.63
CA ASP A 885 -0.07 3.20 -23.16
C ASP A 885 0.05 3.18 -21.62
N ARG A 886 -0.98 3.68 -20.93
CA ARG A 886 -1.05 3.87 -19.47
C ARG A 886 -2.01 2.88 -18.82
N VAL A 887 -1.83 1.60 -19.12
CA VAL A 887 -2.49 0.50 -18.39
C VAL A 887 -2.00 0.47 -16.96
N CYS A 888 -2.91 0.45 -15.99
CA CYS A 888 -2.52 0.34 -14.59
C CYS A 888 -1.97 -1.06 -14.28
N GLU A 889 -1.07 -1.19 -13.30
CA GLU A 889 -0.44 -2.46 -12.96
C GLU A 889 -1.42 -3.62 -12.69
N PRO A 890 -2.54 -3.45 -11.96
CA PRO A 890 -3.55 -4.52 -11.83
C PRO A 890 -4.18 -4.96 -13.15
N CYS A 891 -4.55 -4.00 -13.99
CA CYS A 891 -5.18 -4.25 -15.27
C CYS A 891 -4.12 -4.81 -16.28
N ARG A 892 -2.84 -4.49 -16.10
CA ARG A 892 -1.70 -5.06 -16.84
C ARG A 892 -1.40 -6.50 -16.42
N LYS A 893 -1.35 -6.80 -15.12
CA LYS A 893 -1.12 -8.16 -14.62
C LYS A 893 -2.21 -9.12 -15.05
N ARG A 894 -3.47 -8.71 -14.95
CA ARG A 894 -4.60 -9.55 -15.40
C ARG A 894 -4.58 -9.85 -16.89
N ASP A 895 -4.20 -8.86 -17.70
CA ASP A 895 -4.28 -8.99 -19.15
C ASP A 895 -2.99 -9.60 -19.75
N PHE A 896 -1.88 -9.63 -19.00
CA PHE A 896 -0.55 -10.05 -19.46
C PHE A 896 0.24 -10.95 -18.48
N GLU A 897 -0.41 -11.68 -17.58
CA GLU A 897 0.24 -12.71 -16.75
C GLU A 897 0.86 -13.80 -17.66
N GLU A 898 2.07 -14.24 -17.33
CA GLU A 898 2.88 -15.12 -18.18
C GLU A 898 2.14 -16.42 -18.50
N GLY A 899 1.74 -16.58 -19.77
CA GLY A 899 1.11 -17.79 -20.29
C GLY A 899 -0.42 -17.79 -20.32
N SER A 900 -1.11 -16.76 -19.81
CA SER A 900 -2.56 -16.64 -19.89
C SER A 900 -2.99 -15.81 -21.11
N SER A 901 -3.85 -16.35 -21.96
CA SER A 901 -4.56 -15.57 -23.00
C SER A 901 -5.43 -14.49 -22.33
N PRO A 902 -5.64 -13.33 -22.97
CA PRO A 902 -6.52 -12.28 -22.43
C PRO A 902 -7.87 -12.89 -22.07
N ALA A 903 -8.38 -12.57 -20.87
CA ALA A 903 -9.60 -13.19 -20.36
C ALA A 903 -10.75 -13.00 -21.36
N VAL A 904 -11.26 -14.13 -21.84
CA VAL A 904 -12.32 -14.23 -22.84
C VAL A 904 -13.60 -14.56 -22.09
N HIS A 905 -14.54 -13.63 -22.09
CA HIS A 905 -15.80 -13.79 -21.36
C HIS A 905 -16.96 -13.83 -22.32
N VAL A 906 -17.94 -14.67 -22.04
CA VAL A 906 -19.25 -14.60 -22.69
C VAL A 906 -20.01 -13.41 -22.12
N VAL A 907 -20.45 -12.48 -22.97
CA VAL A 907 -21.27 -11.33 -22.56
C VAL A 907 -22.53 -11.83 -21.86
N GLY A 908 -22.83 -11.26 -20.70
CA GLY A 908 -23.94 -11.69 -19.83
C GLY A 908 -23.60 -12.82 -18.84
N SER A 909 -22.42 -13.44 -18.94
CA SER A 909 -21.99 -14.43 -17.93
C SER A 909 -21.59 -13.79 -16.60
N GLN A 910 -21.68 -14.52 -15.49
CA GLN A 910 -21.21 -14.01 -14.19
C GLN A 910 -19.72 -13.65 -14.23
N ALA A 911 -18.90 -14.42 -14.96
CA ALA A 911 -17.48 -14.14 -15.16
C ALA A 911 -17.23 -12.80 -15.89
N TYR A 912 -18.09 -12.45 -16.86
CA TYR A 912 -18.06 -11.15 -17.53
C TYR A 912 -18.28 -9.99 -16.54
N TYR A 913 -19.30 -10.07 -15.69
CA TYR A 913 -19.59 -9.05 -14.68
C TYR A 913 -18.56 -9.03 -13.54
N ASP A 914 -18.00 -10.18 -13.17
CA ASP A 914 -16.98 -10.30 -12.12
C ASP A 914 -15.61 -9.76 -12.56
N ASP A 915 -15.31 -9.85 -13.86
CA ASP A 915 -14.07 -9.33 -14.44
C ASP A 915 -14.18 -7.91 -15.02
N MET A 916 -15.37 -7.28 -14.93
CA MET A 916 -15.50 -5.83 -15.09
C MET A 916 -14.46 -5.13 -14.22
N PRO A 917 -13.85 -4.02 -14.70
CA PRO A 917 -12.67 -3.43 -14.08
C PRO A 917 -12.83 -3.31 -12.57
N PRO A 918 -11.96 -3.96 -11.79
CA PRO A 918 -12.20 -4.12 -10.38
C PRO A 918 -12.21 -2.75 -9.70
N ARG A 919 -12.93 -2.62 -8.57
CA ARG A 919 -13.02 -1.38 -7.78
C ARG A 919 -11.68 -0.74 -7.39
N HIS A 920 -10.56 -1.45 -7.53
CA HIS A 920 -9.23 -0.90 -7.29
C HIS A 920 -8.57 -0.31 -8.56
N CYS A 921 -9.02 -0.66 -9.76
CA CYS A 921 -8.52 -0.10 -11.02
C CYS A 921 -9.05 1.35 -11.20
N LEU A 922 -10.34 1.65 -10.98
CA LEU A 922 -11.02 2.99 -10.93
C LEU A 922 -10.38 4.14 -11.77
N GLY A 923 -9.72 3.85 -12.89
CA GLY A 923 -8.93 4.84 -13.62
C GLY A 923 -7.74 5.47 -12.86
N LYS A 924 -7.32 4.93 -11.70
CA LYS A 924 -6.31 5.56 -10.81
C LYS A 924 -4.95 5.84 -11.49
N ASN A 925 -4.58 5.05 -12.50
CA ASN A 925 -3.37 5.27 -13.31
C ASN A 925 -3.68 5.56 -14.80
N ARG A 926 -4.80 6.24 -15.11
CA ARG A 926 -5.26 6.56 -16.47
C ARG A 926 -5.81 5.40 -17.32
N CYS A 927 -5.97 4.21 -16.75
CA CYS A 927 -6.56 3.07 -17.44
C CYS A 927 -8.08 3.22 -17.65
N ARG A 928 -8.57 3.13 -18.90
CA ARG A 928 -9.99 3.28 -19.25
C ARG A 928 -10.80 1.97 -19.24
N CYS A 929 -10.12 0.82 -19.23
CA CYS A 929 -10.71 -0.52 -19.05
C CYS A 929 -11.89 -0.84 -19.97
N VAL A 930 -11.70 -0.77 -21.29
CA VAL A 930 -12.76 -1.02 -22.28
C VAL A 930 -12.77 -2.49 -22.69
N TYR A 931 -13.91 -3.01 -23.15
CA TYR A 931 -13.99 -4.33 -23.81
C TYR A 931 -13.98 -4.20 -25.34
N ILE A 932 -13.32 -5.16 -26.01
CA ILE A 932 -13.49 -5.46 -27.43
C ILE A 932 -14.44 -6.64 -27.51
N PHE A 933 -15.44 -6.55 -28.38
CA PHE A 933 -16.39 -7.63 -28.60
C PHE A 933 -16.09 -8.29 -29.92
N GLU A 934 -16.13 -9.62 -29.95
CA GLU A 934 -15.99 -10.43 -31.15
C GLU A 934 -17.29 -11.16 -31.44
N ILE A 935 -17.70 -11.11 -32.70
CA ILE A 935 -18.87 -11.79 -33.24
C ILE A 935 -18.37 -12.86 -34.23
N PRO A 936 -18.80 -14.13 -34.13
CA PRO A 936 -18.41 -15.17 -35.07
C PRO A 936 -18.93 -14.91 -36.50
N ALA A 937 -18.08 -15.13 -37.51
CA ALA A 937 -18.34 -14.80 -38.92
C ALA A 937 -19.57 -15.52 -39.52
N GLU A 938 -19.90 -16.72 -39.05
CA GLU A 938 -21.03 -17.51 -39.54
C GLU A 938 -22.42 -16.87 -39.28
N TYR A 939 -22.49 -15.78 -38.51
CA TYR A 939 -23.75 -15.07 -38.19
C TYR A 939 -23.85 -13.66 -38.80
N GLU A 940 -22.90 -13.25 -39.63
CA GLU A 940 -22.94 -11.96 -40.36
C GLU A 940 -24.25 -11.77 -41.15
N GLY A 941 -24.75 -12.84 -41.77
CA GLY A 941 -26.00 -12.82 -42.54
C GLY A 941 -27.23 -12.49 -41.68
N SER A 942 -27.36 -13.12 -40.52
CA SER A 942 -28.47 -12.86 -39.60
C SER A 942 -28.46 -11.43 -39.09
N ILE A 943 -27.28 -10.93 -38.67
CA ILE A 943 -27.09 -9.55 -38.17
C ILE A 943 -27.48 -8.50 -39.21
N ASN A 944 -27.17 -8.74 -40.48
CA ASN A 944 -27.59 -7.90 -41.60
C ASN A 944 -29.13 -7.81 -41.72
N ASP A 945 -29.86 -8.88 -41.41
CA ASP A 945 -31.32 -8.91 -41.54
C ASP A 945 -32.04 -8.09 -40.44
N ILE A 946 -31.63 -8.23 -39.17
CA ILE A 946 -32.18 -7.40 -38.07
C ILE A 946 -31.92 -5.92 -38.30
N ALA A 947 -30.74 -5.60 -38.81
CA ALA A 947 -30.38 -4.23 -39.06
C ALA A 947 -31.30 -3.54 -40.07
N ARG A 948 -31.72 -4.27 -41.11
CA ARG A 948 -32.73 -3.78 -42.06
C ARG A 948 -34.08 -3.60 -41.38
N ASP A 949 -34.49 -4.54 -40.53
CA ASP A 949 -35.77 -4.48 -39.81
C ASP A 949 -35.83 -3.33 -38.79
N GLN A 950 -34.70 -2.95 -38.20
CA GLN A 950 -34.58 -1.81 -37.28
C GLN A 950 -34.29 -0.47 -38.01
N GLY A 951 -34.23 -0.47 -39.34
CA GLY A 951 -34.05 0.73 -40.15
C GLY A 951 -32.61 1.27 -40.22
N PHE A 952 -31.61 0.45 -39.89
CA PHE A 952 -30.20 0.83 -40.04
C PHE A 952 -29.73 0.68 -41.49
N GLY A 953 -28.96 1.65 -41.99
CA GLY A 953 -28.40 1.59 -43.34
C GLY A 953 -27.20 0.65 -43.39
N LEU A 954 -27.26 -0.35 -44.27
CA LEU A 954 -26.17 -1.30 -44.52
C LEU A 954 -25.22 -0.80 -45.63
N PRO A 955 -23.93 -1.14 -45.56
CA PRO A 955 -23.00 -0.92 -46.66
C PRO A 955 -23.30 -1.85 -47.85
N PRO A 956 -22.94 -1.46 -49.09
CA PRO A 956 -23.11 -2.32 -50.27
C PRO A 956 -22.22 -3.58 -50.14
N GLY A 957 -22.84 -4.73 -49.89
CA GLY A 957 -22.17 -6.01 -49.68
C GLY A 957 -22.55 -6.74 -48.38
N GLY A 958 -23.21 -6.05 -47.43
CA GLY A 958 -23.45 -6.57 -46.08
C GLY A 958 -22.23 -6.41 -45.16
N ILE A 959 -22.41 -6.71 -43.89
CA ILE A 959 -21.34 -6.77 -42.87
C ILE A 959 -20.47 -8.01 -43.13
N THR A 960 -19.16 -7.84 -43.04
CA THR A 960 -18.12 -8.89 -43.11
C THR A 960 -17.25 -8.91 -41.86
#